data_AF-A0A3T1ALA6-F1
#
_entry.id   AF-A0A3T1ALA6-F1
#
_cell.length_a   1.000
_cell.length_b   1.000
_cell.length_c   1.000
_cell.angle_alpha   90.00
_cell.angle_beta   90.00
_cell.angle_gamma   90.00
#
_symmetry.space_group_name_H-M   'P 1'
#
loop_
_entity.id
_entity.type
_entity.pdbx_description
1 polymer ?
#
loop_
_entity_poly.entity_id
_entity_poly.type
_entity_poly.pdbx_seq_one_letter_code
_entity_poly.pdbx_strand_id
1 'polypeptide(L)'
;MTQPRTRRSRALWIVFAVAGAAGVAGWWLAPVLLGGAQGFLGLSLGDKDSVASVVSMVTGLISLAVSVWFGLSQGRRPPSAGELTRPAKNLPLIDDPATSALALRVHAASDVVPAADQARARRWWPFRRPPAGPDPRLPVFVERDQGEHVREWLRRARTDGGFLILVGNSCVGKTRLLYESTRTELAGFRVLAPALGDGAAVNRAAAVEGGLLVWLDELQRFLPGPYLSEGSEPITASAIEALLDSPHPVVVVGTLWPDHATALRSTEPGEPDDRRPRFPAALDILTGHRVHQIRLDTFSAAERENANRLAPADDRLATALADRDYNVTEALAGAREIVARYQRATDDERAVLYAAADARRAGVQSPLTPELLAAAARGYLTHLRPDDSWFPAALAELSSRDRRQDKATAPLLQLTSDDRRTSLGYTMTDYLLQRLTRERRTLPLPPATWQALAEHAPEDDLAGLAESAELRLRFTEAIRFYERLEALGNPDATEALAVLRLDDGVVERLSEQTGDFGVSHELPTVLIRLGRLDDLRSLAAGGDHAVSYRLAAVLVADVDLGALTRRADDGDSGAASSLATLLSDRGDLGTLTERADAGDFFAADRLADLLAYRGDVDRLRDRADRGDRVAGRRLATLLFHRDDLAAIRSRAETGDEEAARTLREILADRGEPVGDPGADPGDPPMDLLLHDDPTFASLSLAELRKRADGSGVHISYALAAALGDLGDVAELAERAAAGDSMASYHLAAVLADRDDIAELNRRADSGDFACRARLAELRSRRSAAEPAGLRDRADAGDGEAQQDLAAWLSDRGSLAELAGRAGSGDWFAGTRLAQLLTRRGHSAEVRRRAGDGDQAAQAHLVRLLTLREDLAGLAEHAGAGDTAAQFQLLRVFVRQENDEGIAARADSGDDVAAAVLAERWLARGLVDEVSARADRGDLTAADRLVRHLAEHGRHDVLAQRADAGDFQAATVLADLLARQGRREDLVARADAGDLIARRRLASLLNRTGRIDDLARRADEGDREAVEEMNRRLADRGEFAALQARTEQGATDDFLLLDVLAVRNPGRLRELADDGDFFAAGRLVDLLAHQGRWTELIAEVHAGSYGAADRLLDLLVIRDPAGSAAIRRHGLSGGELPQGL
;
A
#
# COMPACT_ATOMS: atom_id res chain seq x y z
N MET A 1 27.91 -65.25 16.15
CA MET A 1 28.10 -66.54 15.46
C MET A 1 26.76 -66.98 14.86
N THR A 2 26.84 -67.48 13.62
CA THR A 2 25.89 -68.34 12.87
C THR A 2 24.48 -67.83 12.53
N GLN A 3 24.36 -67.34 11.27
CA GLN A 3 23.26 -67.60 10.30
C GLN A 3 23.12 -69.12 9.96
N PRO A 4 22.21 -69.63 9.07
CA PRO A 4 21.16 -69.00 8.22
C PRO A 4 19.80 -69.80 8.13
N ARG A 5 18.77 -69.28 7.41
CA ARG A 5 18.10 -69.94 6.23
C ARG A 5 16.81 -69.26 5.71
N THR A 6 16.95 -68.66 4.52
CA THR A 6 16.15 -68.78 3.26
C THR A 6 14.62 -68.61 3.19
N ARG A 7 14.24 -67.55 2.46
CA ARG A 7 13.26 -67.45 1.36
C ARG A 7 12.59 -68.79 0.91
N ARG A 8 11.37 -69.09 1.38
CA ARG A 8 10.38 -69.96 0.67
C ARG A 8 8.93 -69.88 1.21
N SER A 9 8.67 -69.15 2.30
CA SER A 9 7.34 -69.09 2.95
C SER A 9 6.43 -67.91 2.56
N ARG A 10 6.89 -66.97 1.71
CA ARG A 10 6.07 -65.82 1.27
C ARG A 10 5.24 -66.05 -0.01
N ALA A 11 5.56 -67.08 -0.81
CA ALA A 11 4.81 -67.38 -2.03
C ALA A 11 3.49 -68.16 -1.75
N LEU A 12 3.40 -68.94 -0.66
CA LEU A 12 2.19 -69.70 -0.33
C LEU A 12 1.05 -68.83 0.26
N TRP A 13 1.37 -67.71 0.91
CA TRP A 13 0.35 -66.81 1.48
C TRP A 13 -0.35 -65.95 0.41
N ILE A 14 0.32 -65.69 -0.71
CA ILE A 14 -0.27 -64.96 -1.85
C ILE A 14 -1.24 -65.86 -2.64
N VAL A 15 -0.98 -67.17 -2.72
CA VAL A 15 -1.91 -68.12 -3.37
C VAL A 15 -3.18 -68.36 -2.55
N PHE A 16 -3.11 -68.37 -1.21
CA PHE A 16 -4.30 -68.53 -0.35
C PHE A 16 -5.17 -67.25 -0.26
N ALA A 17 -4.57 -66.06 -0.34
CA ALA A 17 -5.32 -64.80 -0.34
C ALA A 17 -6.08 -64.56 -1.67
N VAL A 18 -5.53 -65.03 -2.80
CA VAL A 18 -6.20 -64.94 -4.11
C VAL A 18 -7.32 -65.99 -4.27
N ALA A 19 -7.20 -67.17 -3.65
CA ALA A 19 -8.27 -68.18 -3.64
C ALA A 19 -9.47 -67.79 -2.75
N GLY A 20 -9.26 -67.04 -1.67
CA GLY A 20 -10.34 -66.55 -0.81
C GLY A 20 -11.21 -65.46 -1.45
N ALA A 21 -10.64 -64.62 -2.31
CA ALA A 21 -11.36 -63.55 -2.99
C ALA A 21 -12.20 -64.05 -4.19
N ALA A 22 -11.76 -65.13 -4.86
CA ALA A 22 -12.54 -65.76 -5.95
C ALA A 22 -13.76 -66.55 -5.45
N GLY A 23 -13.71 -67.10 -4.22
CA GLY A 23 -14.81 -67.88 -3.64
C GLY A 23 -16.05 -67.07 -3.25
N VAL A 24 -15.88 -65.77 -2.92
CA VAL A 24 -17.00 -64.90 -2.51
C VAL A 24 -17.67 -64.24 -3.73
N ALA A 25 -16.93 -64.03 -4.82
CA ALA A 25 -17.48 -63.56 -6.10
C ALA A 25 -18.35 -64.62 -6.83
N GLY A 26 -18.04 -65.91 -6.64
CA GLY A 26 -18.80 -67.02 -7.24
C GLY A 26 -20.22 -67.22 -6.69
N TRP A 27 -20.55 -66.68 -5.51
CA TRP A 27 -21.88 -66.81 -4.91
C TRP A 27 -22.90 -65.75 -5.38
N TRP A 28 -22.43 -64.59 -5.86
CA TRP A 28 -23.29 -63.49 -6.29
C TRP A 28 -23.54 -63.44 -7.81
N LEU A 29 -22.77 -64.16 -8.62
CA LEU A 29 -22.92 -64.20 -10.09
C LEU A 29 -23.67 -65.44 -10.62
N ALA A 30 -23.98 -66.43 -9.77
CA ALA A 30 -24.71 -67.64 -10.15
C ALA A 30 -26.13 -67.42 -10.69
N PRO A 31 -26.92 -66.39 -10.29
CA PRO A 31 -28.25 -66.17 -10.87
C PRO A 31 -28.22 -65.52 -12.25
N VAL A 32 -27.17 -64.75 -12.58
CA VAL A 32 -27.07 -64.01 -13.85
C VAL A 32 -26.50 -64.89 -14.97
N LEU A 33 -25.66 -65.87 -14.63
CA LEU A 33 -25.14 -66.85 -15.61
C LEU A 33 -26.08 -68.03 -15.88
N LEU A 34 -27.07 -68.31 -15.02
CA LEU A 34 -28.12 -69.32 -15.31
C LEU A 34 -29.30 -68.78 -16.14
N GLY A 35 -29.48 -67.46 -16.24
CA GLY A 35 -30.56 -66.84 -17.04
C GLY A 35 -30.25 -66.70 -18.54
N GLY A 36 -28.97 -66.70 -18.93
CA GLY A 36 -28.54 -66.62 -20.34
C GLY A 36 -28.29 -67.96 -21.03
N ALA A 37 -28.28 -69.06 -20.28
CA ALA A 37 -27.89 -70.38 -20.78
C ALA A 37 -29.03 -71.23 -21.37
N GLN A 38 -30.17 -70.62 -21.76
CA GLN A 38 -31.23 -71.31 -22.53
C GLN A 38 -31.31 -70.91 -24.01
N GLY A 39 -30.44 -70.03 -24.49
CA GLY A 39 -30.44 -69.58 -25.90
C GLY A 39 -29.32 -70.08 -26.80
N PHE A 40 -28.32 -70.81 -26.28
CA PHE A 40 -27.05 -71.05 -27.00
C PHE A 40 -26.62 -72.52 -27.06
N LEU A 41 -27.59 -73.42 -27.23
CA LEU A 41 -27.30 -74.78 -27.74
C LEU A 41 -27.49 -74.77 -29.25
N GLY A 42 -26.38 -74.57 -29.96
CA GLY A 42 -26.28 -74.83 -31.39
C GLY A 42 -25.61 -73.69 -32.14
N LEU A 43 -24.30 -73.77 -32.33
CA LEU A 43 -23.62 -73.45 -33.59
C LEU A 43 -22.16 -73.85 -33.53
N SER A 44 -21.70 -74.44 -34.64
CA SER A 44 -20.44 -75.15 -34.84
C SER A 44 -19.24 -74.20 -34.93
N LEU A 45 -18.11 -74.63 -34.37
CA LEU A 45 -16.79 -74.04 -34.52
C LEU A 45 -16.40 -73.92 -36.00
N GLY A 46 -16.13 -72.71 -36.49
CA GLY A 46 -15.72 -72.55 -37.89
C GLY A 46 -15.32 -71.16 -38.38
N ASP A 47 -15.33 -70.09 -37.58
CA ASP A 47 -14.92 -68.77 -38.10
C ASP A 47 -14.20 -67.88 -37.06
N LYS A 48 -13.07 -67.27 -37.45
CA LYS A 48 -12.18 -66.50 -36.55
C LYS A 48 -12.78 -65.16 -36.14
N ASP A 49 -13.67 -64.60 -36.95
CA ASP A 49 -14.32 -63.31 -36.66
C ASP A 49 -15.36 -63.43 -35.54
N SER A 50 -15.90 -64.63 -35.31
CA SER A 50 -16.79 -64.91 -34.18
C SER A 50 -16.05 -64.91 -32.84
N VAL A 51 -14.78 -65.29 -32.82
CA VAL A 51 -13.95 -65.28 -31.59
C VAL A 51 -13.59 -63.84 -31.21
N ALA A 52 -13.29 -62.97 -32.18
CA ALA A 52 -13.03 -61.56 -31.92
C ALA A 52 -14.28 -60.82 -31.38
N SER A 53 -15.47 -61.12 -31.93
CA SER A 53 -16.73 -60.56 -31.40
C SER A 53 -17.07 -61.08 -30.01
N VAL A 54 -16.84 -62.36 -29.72
CA VAL A 54 -17.05 -62.90 -28.36
C VAL A 54 -16.03 -62.33 -27.37
N VAL A 55 -14.77 -62.18 -27.75
CA VAL A 55 -13.77 -61.52 -26.91
C VAL A 55 -14.13 -60.06 -26.69
N SER A 56 -14.55 -59.31 -27.71
CA SER A 56 -14.93 -57.90 -27.56
C SER A 56 -16.19 -57.74 -26.69
N MET A 57 -17.16 -58.65 -26.82
CA MET A 57 -18.37 -58.67 -25.99
C MET A 57 -18.07 -59.06 -24.54
N VAL A 58 -17.18 -60.03 -24.30
CA VAL A 58 -16.73 -60.40 -22.96
C VAL A 58 -15.86 -59.30 -22.34
N THR A 59 -15.00 -58.64 -23.13
CA THR A 59 -14.19 -57.50 -22.66
C THR A 59 -15.08 -56.29 -22.37
N GLY A 60 -16.12 -56.07 -23.18
CA GLY A 60 -17.15 -55.05 -22.95
C GLY A 60 -17.99 -55.35 -21.71
N LEU A 61 -18.38 -56.60 -21.47
CA LEU A 61 -19.10 -57.02 -20.26
C LEU A 61 -18.22 -57.01 -19.01
N ILE A 62 -16.93 -57.33 -19.13
CA ILE A 62 -15.96 -57.18 -18.03
C ILE A 62 -15.72 -55.69 -17.76
N SER A 63 -15.57 -54.84 -18.77
CA SER A 63 -15.47 -53.39 -18.59
C SER A 63 -16.76 -52.79 -18.02
N LEU A 64 -17.93 -53.29 -18.40
CA LEU A 64 -19.20 -52.85 -17.84
C LEU A 64 -19.38 -53.36 -16.40
N ALA A 65 -19.01 -54.61 -16.10
CA ALA A 65 -19.04 -55.16 -14.75
C ALA A 65 -17.97 -54.55 -13.85
N VAL A 66 -16.80 -54.18 -14.38
CA VAL A 66 -15.77 -53.40 -13.70
C VAL A 66 -16.24 -51.98 -13.53
N SER A 67 -16.88 -51.32 -14.50
CA SER A 67 -17.45 -49.97 -14.33
C SER A 67 -18.68 -49.95 -13.42
N VAL A 68 -19.47 -51.03 -13.36
CA VAL A 68 -20.58 -51.20 -12.43
C VAL A 68 -20.06 -51.60 -11.05
N TRP A 69 -19.00 -52.39 -10.94
CA TRP A 69 -18.36 -52.67 -9.65
C TRP A 69 -17.51 -51.49 -9.15
N PHE A 70 -16.87 -50.72 -10.01
CA PHE A 70 -16.24 -49.43 -9.69
C PHE A 70 -17.33 -48.41 -9.38
N GLY A 71 -18.45 -48.40 -10.10
CA GLY A 71 -19.62 -47.54 -9.82
C GLY A 71 -20.39 -47.93 -8.54
N LEU A 72 -20.39 -49.21 -8.15
CA LEU A 72 -21.03 -49.72 -6.92
C LEU A 72 -20.05 -49.82 -5.73
N SER A 73 -18.73 -49.85 -5.94
CA SER A 73 -17.70 -49.72 -4.89
C SER A 73 -17.22 -48.27 -4.69
N GLN A 74 -17.44 -47.39 -5.67
CA GLN A 74 -17.59 -45.93 -5.54
C GLN A 74 -19.05 -45.56 -5.18
N GLY A 75 -19.88 -46.58 -4.87
CA GLY A 75 -21.24 -46.46 -4.36
C GLY A 75 -21.31 -46.24 -2.84
N ARG A 76 -20.19 -45.98 -2.16
CA ARG A 76 -20.23 -44.97 -1.10
C ARG A 76 -20.15 -43.64 -1.82
N ARG A 77 -21.32 -43.09 -2.12
CA ARG A 77 -21.48 -41.69 -2.54
C ARG A 77 -20.49 -40.84 -1.71
N PRO A 78 -19.66 -39.99 -2.32
CA PRO A 78 -19.15 -38.84 -1.58
C PRO A 78 -20.39 -38.07 -1.07
N PRO A 79 -20.33 -37.48 0.13
CA PRO A 79 -21.46 -36.73 0.64
C PRO A 79 -21.87 -35.70 -0.42
N SER A 80 -23.05 -35.87 -1.01
CA SER A 80 -23.67 -34.83 -1.81
C SER A 80 -23.87 -33.62 -0.88
N ALA A 81 -24.08 -32.43 -1.41
CA ALA A 81 -24.37 -31.22 -0.64
C ALA A 81 -25.57 -31.34 0.36
N GLY A 82 -26.26 -32.50 0.40
CA GLY A 82 -27.23 -32.89 1.43
C GLY A 82 -26.71 -33.79 2.57
N GLU A 83 -25.44 -34.20 2.62
CA GLU A 83 -24.86 -35.04 3.69
C GLU A 83 -24.04 -34.24 4.74
N LEU A 84 -23.98 -32.90 4.62
CA LEU A 84 -23.35 -32.00 5.60
C LEU A 84 -24.26 -31.59 6.77
N THR A 85 -25.46 -32.17 6.90
CA THR A 85 -26.26 -32.06 8.12
C THR A 85 -25.95 -33.24 9.05
N ARG A 86 -24.69 -33.33 9.53
CA ARG A 86 -24.51 -34.02 10.81
C ARG A 86 -25.35 -33.23 11.81
N PRO A 87 -26.33 -33.84 12.52
CA PRO A 87 -26.96 -33.14 13.62
C PRO A 87 -25.83 -32.68 14.52
N ALA A 88 -25.81 -31.42 14.93
CA ALA A 88 -24.69 -30.84 15.66
C ALA A 88 -24.32 -31.64 16.94
N LYS A 89 -25.22 -32.54 17.38
CA LYS A 89 -25.00 -33.67 18.31
C LYS A 89 -23.92 -34.71 17.94
N ASN A 90 -23.33 -34.69 16.74
CA ASN A 90 -22.28 -35.61 16.29
C ASN A 90 -20.91 -34.92 16.06
N LEU A 91 -20.79 -33.63 16.37
CA LEU A 91 -19.51 -32.92 16.35
C LEU A 91 -18.64 -33.36 17.54
N PRO A 92 -17.30 -33.45 17.35
CA PRO A 92 -16.38 -33.85 18.41
C PRO A 92 -16.22 -32.73 19.45
N LEU A 93 -15.80 -33.09 20.68
CA LEU A 93 -15.55 -32.13 21.75
C LEU A 93 -14.14 -31.53 21.62
N ILE A 94 -13.92 -30.27 22.04
CA ILE A 94 -12.61 -29.62 21.95
C ILE A 94 -11.53 -30.34 22.79
N ASP A 95 -11.94 -30.98 23.87
CA ASP A 95 -11.11 -31.77 24.79
C ASP A 95 -11.03 -33.26 24.43
N ASP A 96 -11.72 -33.71 23.36
CA ASP A 96 -11.60 -35.07 22.85
C ASP A 96 -10.23 -35.29 22.17
N PRO A 97 -9.48 -36.35 22.52
CA PRO A 97 -8.26 -36.73 21.79
C PRO A 97 -8.44 -36.91 20.26
N ALA A 98 -9.65 -37.15 19.78
CA ALA A 98 -9.99 -37.20 18.35
C ALA A 98 -9.94 -35.82 17.68
N THR A 99 -10.19 -34.74 18.43
CA THR A 99 -9.99 -33.34 18.00
C THR A 99 -8.52 -33.00 18.09
N SER A 100 -7.71 -33.62 17.23
CA SER A 100 -6.28 -33.39 17.23
C SER A 100 -5.96 -31.95 16.86
N ALA A 101 -4.93 -31.36 17.48
CA ALA A 101 -4.48 -30.00 17.17
C ALA A 101 -4.23 -29.80 15.67
N LEU A 102 -3.73 -30.83 14.98
CA LEU A 102 -3.51 -30.80 13.51
C LEU A 102 -4.80 -30.75 12.70
N ALA A 103 -5.90 -31.32 13.19
CA ALA A 103 -7.21 -31.22 12.54
C ALA A 103 -7.78 -29.79 12.64
N LEU A 104 -7.38 -29.07 13.69
CA LEU A 104 -7.61 -27.63 13.86
C LEU A 104 -6.45 -26.78 13.31
N ARG A 105 -5.58 -27.39 12.48
CA ARG A 105 -4.46 -26.77 11.77
C ARG A 105 -3.38 -26.12 12.65
N VAL A 106 -3.27 -26.53 13.91
CA VAL A 106 -2.12 -26.22 14.74
C VAL A 106 -0.90 -26.92 14.19
N HIS A 107 0.07 -26.17 13.66
CA HIS A 107 1.28 -26.71 13.06
C HIS A 107 2.12 -27.52 14.06
N ALA A 108 2.64 -28.66 13.60
CA ALA A 108 3.70 -29.37 14.32
C ALA A 108 5.01 -28.56 14.27
N ALA A 109 5.83 -28.68 15.30
CA ALA A 109 7.18 -28.10 15.25
C ALA A 109 8.03 -28.83 14.20
N SER A 110 8.92 -28.09 13.54
CA SER A 110 9.96 -28.69 12.71
C SER A 110 10.86 -29.59 13.59
N ASP A 111 11.09 -30.84 13.17
CA ASP A 111 11.90 -31.82 13.92
C ASP A 111 13.38 -31.39 13.94
N VAL A 112 13.79 -30.57 14.91
CA VAL A 112 15.20 -30.17 15.09
C VAL A 112 15.83 -30.95 16.25
N VAL A 113 16.10 -32.27 16.09
CA VAL A 113 16.94 -33.06 17.03
C VAL A 113 17.77 -34.17 16.30
N PRO A 114 19.04 -34.44 16.69
CA PRO A 114 19.94 -35.44 16.07
C PRO A 114 19.48 -36.91 16.15
N ALA A 115 20.11 -37.76 15.34
CA ALA A 115 19.67 -39.13 15.01
C ALA A 115 19.66 -40.19 16.13
N ALA A 116 20.16 -39.91 17.33
CA ALA A 116 20.47 -40.96 18.32
C ALA A 116 19.25 -41.49 19.12
N ASP A 117 18.25 -40.66 19.42
CA ASP A 117 17.17 -41.06 20.35
C ASP A 117 15.92 -41.66 19.69
N GLN A 118 15.74 -41.47 18.38
CA GLN A 118 14.55 -41.99 17.68
C GLN A 118 14.57 -43.51 17.44
N ALA A 119 15.72 -44.19 17.57
CA ALA A 119 15.79 -45.64 17.45
C ALA A 119 15.04 -46.37 18.58
N ARG A 120 14.90 -45.74 19.76
CA ARG A 120 14.16 -46.30 20.90
C ARG A 120 12.64 -46.12 20.79
N ALA A 121 12.15 -45.06 20.13
CA ALA A 121 10.73 -44.77 20.00
C ALA A 121 10.03 -45.48 18.82
N ARG A 122 10.78 -46.07 17.88
CA ARG A 122 10.27 -46.68 16.62
C ARG A 122 9.56 -48.02 16.76
N ARG A 123 9.46 -48.58 17.97
CA ARG A 123 8.52 -49.66 18.25
C ARG A 123 7.26 -48.99 18.78
N TRP A 124 6.23 -48.80 17.95
CA TRP A 124 4.79 -49.08 18.24
C TRP A 124 3.84 -48.38 17.22
N TRP A 125 2.94 -49.17 16.62
CA TRP A 125 1.79 -48.80 15.76
C TRP A 125 0.83 -50.03 15.73
N PRO A 126 -0.50 -49.94 15.52
CA PRO A 126 -1.50 -48.94 15.90
C PRO A 126 -2.72 -49.59 16.60
N PHE A 127 -2.70 -49.85 17.91
CA PHE A 127 -3.94 -50.17 18.64
C PHE A 127 -3.80 -49.73 20.08
N ARG A 128 -3.79 -48.42 20.31
CA ARG A 128 -3.99 -47.85 21.65
C ARG A 128 -4.42 -46.40 21.50
N ARG A 129 -5.45 -46.03 22.26
CA ARG A 129 -5.81 -44.62 22.53
C ARG A 129 -4.51 -43.84 22.84
N PRO A 130 -4.32 -42.63 22.31
CA PRO A 130 -3.24 -41.78 22.80
C PRO A 130 -3.42 -41.62 24.32
N PRO A 131 -2.37 -41.75 25.13
CA PRO A 131 -2.49 -41.50 26.56
C PRO A 131 -2.93 -40.06 26.80
N ALA A 132 -3.69 -39.82 27.86
CA ALA A 132 -3.96 -38.46 28.33
C ALA A 132 -2.63 -37.80 28.72
N GLY A 133 -2.14 -36.90 27.88
CA GLY A 133 -0.86 -36.20 27.98
C GLY A 133 -0.66 -35.26 26.79
N PRO A 134 0.28 -34.29 26.86
CA PRO A 134 0.52 -33.34 25.77
C PRO A 134 0.91 -34.08 24.47
N ASP A 135 0.39 -33.62 23.33
CA ASP A 135 0.70 -34.20 22.02
C ASP A 135 2.21 -34.07 21.74
N PRO A 136 2.97 -35.18 21.63
CA PRO A 136 4.42 -35.12 21.51
C PRO A 136 4.89 -34.46 20.21
N ARG A 137 4.01 -34.31 19.21
CA ARG A 137 4.30 -33.62 17.95
C ARG A 137 4.34 -32.10 18.11
N LEU A 138 3.82 -31.59 19.22
CA LEU A 138 3.76 -30.17 19.52
C LEU A 138 4.82 -29.83 20.55
N PRO A 139 5.50 -28.67 20.41
CA PRO A 139 6.40 -28.19 21.44
C PRO A 139 5.63 -27.90 22.72
N VAL A 140 6.32 -27.92 23.87
CA VAL A 140 5.76 -27.41 25.12
C VAL A 140 5.23 -26.00 24.87
N PHE A 141 3.97 -25.77 25.24
CA PHE A 141 3.35 -24.48 25.04
C PHE A 141 3.97 -23.45 25.99
N VAL A 142 4.44 -22.34 25.42
CA VAL A 142 4.85 -21.17 26.17
C VAL A 142 3.65 -20.24 26.24
N GLU A 143 3.23 -19.94 27.45
CA GLU A 143 2.14 -18.99 27.70
C GLU A 143 2.46 -17.64 27.05
N ARG A 144 1.46 -17.06 26.38
CA ARG A 144 1.59 -15.77 25.71
C ARG A 144 1.12 -14.65 26.64
N ASP A 145 1.66 -13.44 26.47
CA ASP A 145 1.28 -12.25 27.25
C ASP A 145 -0.21 -11.95 27.10
N GLN A 146 -0.73 -12.09 25.88
CA GLN A 146 -2.17 -11.96 25.59
C GLN A 146 -3.01 -13.18 25.99
N GLY A 147 -2.39 -14.25 26.49
CA GLY A 147 -3.06 -15.51 26.75
C GLY A 147 -4.05 -15.45 27.91
N GLU A 148 -3.76 -14.66 28.95
CA GLU A 148 -4.72 -14.45 30.04
C GLU A 148 -5.93 -13.63 29.58
N HIS A 149 -5.72 -12.59 28.77
CA HIS A 149 -6.80 -11.82 28.16
C HIS A 149 -7.69 -12.70 27.27
N VAL A 150 -7.09 -13.57 26.45
CA VAL A 150 -7.83 -14.56 25.65
C VAL A 150 -8.64 -15.51 26.55
N ARG A 151 -8.03 -16.06 27.61
CA ARG A 151 -8.73 -16.95 28.54
C ARG A 151 -9.87 -16.26 29.28
N GLU A 152 -9.66 -15.05 29.76
CA GLU A 152 -10.68 -14.28 30.45
C GLU A 152 -11.89 -14.01 29.55
N TRP A 153 -11.63 -13.62 28.31
CA TRP A 153 -12.68 -13.46 27.32
C TRP A 153 -13.42 -14.79 27.08
N LEU A 154 -12.70 -15.90 26.91
CA LEU A 154 -13.31 -17.22 26.71
C LEU A 154 -14.13 -17.70 27.91
N ARG A 155 -13.70 -17.38 29.14
CA ARG A 155 -14.44 -17.69 30.38
C ARG A 155 -15.80 -17.01 30.40
N ARG A 156 -15.87 -15.74 29.98
CA ARG A 156 -17.13 -14.99 29.84
C ARG A 156 -17.96 -15.53 28.67
N ALA A 157 -17.33 -15.75 27.52
CA ALA A 157 -17.99 -16.27 26.33
C ALA A 157 -18.54 -17.70 26.50
N ARG A 158 -18.06 -18.46 27.49
CA ARG A 158 -18.60 -19.78 27.84
C ARG A 158 -20.08 -19.73 28.22
N THR A 159 -20.55 -18.63 28.83
CA THR A 159 -21.98 -18.44 29.15
C THR A 159 -22.68 -17.60 28.10
N ASP A 160 -22.02 -16.53 27.66
CA ASP A 160 -22.72 -15.48 26.91
C ASP A 160 -22.62 -15.69 25.40
N GLY A 161 -21.65 -16.50 24.94
CA GLY A 161 -21.24 -16.58 23.54
C GLY A 161 -20.49 -15.33 23.07
N GLY A 162 -19.87 -15.39 21.89
CA GLY A 162 -19.18 -14.24 21.31
C GLY A 162 -18.27 -14.61 20.14
N PHE A 163 -17.64 -13.62 19.52
CA PHE A 163 -16.71 -13.82 18.42
C PHE A 163 -15.33 -13.23 18.74
N LEU A 164 -14.30 -14.07 18.88
CA LEU A 164 -12.91 -13.65 19.10
C LEU A 164 -12.07 -13.82 17.83
N ILE A 165 -11.32 -12.80 17.44
CA ILE A 165 -10.39 -12.84 16.31
C ILE A 165 -8.98 -12.52 16.81
N LEU A 166 -8.02 -13.41 16.54
CA LEU A 166 -6.60 -13.12 16.74
C LEU A 166 -5.99 -12.56 15.45
N VAL A 167 -5.44 -11.35 15.53
CA VAL A 167 -4.81 -10.66 14.40
C VAL A 167 -3.29 -10.65 14.57
N GLY A 168 -2.53 -11.14 13.59
CA GLY A 168 -1.07 -11.18 13.69
C GLY A 168 -0.38 -11.79 12.47
N ASN A 169 0.92 -11.55 12.33
CA ASN A 169 1.73 -12.01 11.20
C ASN A 169 1.76 -13.55 11.06
N SER A 170 2.35 -14.06 9.97
CA SER A 170 2.58 -15.50 9.83
C SER A 170 3.48 -16.00 10.97
N CYS A 171 3.24 -17.22 11.43
CA CYS A 171 4.05 -17.90 12.47
C CYS A 171 4.16 -17.21 13.84
N VAL A 172 3.32 -16.22 14.21
CA VAL A 172 3.33 -15.62 15.56
C VAL A 172 2.60 -16.46 16.63
N GLY A 173 2.02 -17.60 16.26
CA GLY A 173 1.40 -18.53 17.22
C GLY A 173 -0.09 -18.35 17.49
N LYS A 174 -0.83 -17.64 16.62
CA LYS A 174 -2.29 -17.38 16.75
C LYS A 174 -3.10 -18.66 16.98
N THR A 175 -3.01 -19.60 16.03
CA THR A 175 -3.74 -20.87 16.04
C THR A 175 -3.36 -21.74 17.25
N ARG A 176 -2.09 -21.67 17.69
CA ARG A 176 -1.63 -22.39 18.88
C ARG A 176 -2.22 -21.82 20.16
N LEU A 177 -2.23 -20.49 20.31
CA LEU A 177 -2.82 -19.83 21.48
C LEU A 177 -4.32 -20.12 21.58
N LEU A 178 -5.06 -19.99 20.47
CA LEU A 178 -6.48 -20.34 20.45
C LEU A 178 -6.71 -21.80 20.85
N TYR A 179 -5.90 -22.73 20.35
CA TYR A 179 -6.07 -24.16 20.64
C TYR A 179 -5.91 -24.45 22.14
N GLU A 180 -4.85 -23.95 22.77
CA GLU A 180 -4.60 -24.23 24.18
C GLU A 180 -5.61 -23.54 25.10
N SER A 181 -5.98 -22.29 24.78
CA SER A 181 -6.97 -21.55 25.57
C SER A 181 -8.39 -22.11 25.42
N THR A 182 -8.84 -22.43 24.20
CA THR A 182 -10.19 -22.99 23.98
C THR A 182 -10.33 -24.39 24.55
N ARG A 183 -9.30 -25.25 24.43
CA ARG A 183 -9.31 -26.59 25.04
C ARG A 183 -9.44 -26.54 26.57
N THR A 184 -8.89 -25.50 27.19
CA THR A 184 -8.93 -25.31 28.64
C THR A 184 -10.27 -24.70 29.08
N GLU A 185 -10.65 -23.55 28.51
CA GLU A 185 -11.80 -22.77 28.99
C GLU A 185 -13.15 -23.25 28.43
N LEU A 186 -13.15 -23.84 27.24
CA LEU A 186 -14.36 -24.33 26.57
C LEU A 186 -14.47 -25.86 26.59
N ALA A 187 -13.82 -26.54 27.55
CA ALA A 187 -13.96 -27.98 27.72
C ALA A 187 -15.45 -28.41 27.73
N GLY A 188 -15.79 -29.45 26.95
CA GLY A 188 -17.16 -29.89 26.72
C GLY A 188 -17.92 -29.19 25.57
N PHE A 189 -17.36 -28.14 24.95
CA PHE A 189 -17.95 -27.55 23.75
C PHE A 189 -17.71 -28.43 22.54
N ARG A 190 -18.71 -28.49 21.65
CA ARG A 190 -18.59 -29.17 20.36
C ARG A 190 -17.91 -28.28 19.34
N VAL A 191 -17.02 -28.84 18.51
CA VAL A 191 -16.24 -28.05 17.55
C VAL A 191 -16.76 -28.23 16.14
N LEU A 192 -17.13 -27.13 15.50
CA LEU A 192 -17.34 -27.02 14.06
C LEU A 192 -16.11 -26.34 13.45
N ALA A 193 -15.28 -27.11 12.73
CA ALA A 193 -14.14 -26.61 11.97
C ALA A 193 -14.38 -26.87 10.48
N PRO A 194 -14.94 -25.90 9.72
CA PRO A 194 -15.21 -26.07 8.30
C PRO A 194 -13.93 -26.19 7.47
N ALA A 195 -14.07 -26.76 6.27
CA ALA A 195 -13.02 -26.66 5.25
C ALA A 195 -12.78 -25.17 4.90
N LEU A 196 -11.57 -24.82 4.46
CA LEU A 196 -11.31 -23.44 4.02
C LEU A 196 -12.25 -23.06 2.89
N GLY A 197 -12.91 -21.90 3.02
CA GLY A 197 -13.91 -21.44 2.05
C GLY A 197 -15.34 -21.90 2.35
N ASP A 198 -15.55 -22.95 3.14
CA ASP A 198 -16.89 -23.50 3.38
C ASP A 198 -17.68 -22.70 4.45
N GLY A 199 -18.11 -21.50 4.09
CA GLY A 199 -19.01 -20.68 4.93
C GLY A 199 -20.42 -21.24 5.01
N ALA A 200 -20.84 -22.05 4.03
CA ALA A 200 -22.13 -22.73 3.98
C ALA A 200 -22.39 -23.60 5.22
N ALA A 201 -21.36 -24.29 5.71
CA ALA A 201 -21.42 -25.08 6.94
C ALA A 201 -21.68 -24.23 8.18
N VAL A 202 -21.15 -23.01 8.22
CA VAL A 202 -21.38 -22.04 9.31
C VAL A 202 -22.77 -21.44 9.20
N ASN A 203 -23.19 -21.03 7.99
CA ASN A 203 -24.51 -20.45 7.74
C ASN A 203 -25.68 -21.37 8.12
N ARG A 204 -25.47 -22.70 8.01
CA ARG A 204 -26.45 -23.72 8.40
C ARG A 204 -26.26 -24.26 9.82
N ALA A 205 -25.23 -23.82 10.54
CA ALA A 205 -24.99 -24.29 11.89
C ALA A 205 -26.10 -23.84 12.84
N ALA A 206 -26.31 -24.60 13.90
CA ALA A 206 -27.20 -24.24 14.98
C ALA A 206 -26.53 -24.57 16.30
N ALA A 207 -26.79 -23.77 17.32
CA ALA A 207 -26.24 -24.04 18.65
C ALA A 207 -26.77 -25.37 19.20
N VAL A 208 -26.02 -25.93 20.13
CA VAL A 208 -26.28 -27.23 20.73
C VAL A 208 -26.24 -27.15 22.23
N GLU A 209 -27.02 -28.01 22.86
CA GLU A 209 -26.91 -28.27 24.29
C GLU A 209 -25.46 -28.65 24.64
N GLY A 210 -24.86 -27.92 25.58
CA GLY A 210 -23.44 -28.04 25.96
C GLY A 210 -22.48 -27.04 25.29
N GLY A 211 -22.96 -26.25 24.32
CA GLY A 211 -22.20 -25.17 23.67
C GLY A 211 -21.51 -25.57 22.35
N LEU A 212 -21.37 -24.60 21.45
CA LEU A 212 -20.73 -24.76 20.13
C LEU A 212 -19.52 -23.84 19.98
N LEU A 213 -18.39 -24.39 19.58
CA LEU A 213 -17.19 -23.67 19.16
C LEU A 213 -17.09 -23.70 17.63
N VAL A 214 -17.16 -22.56 16.96
CA VAL A 214 -16.93 -22.42 15.52
C VAL A 214 -15.49 -21.96 15.30
N TRP A 215 -14.70 -22.75 14.56
CA TRP A 215 -13.27 -22.55 14.36
C TRP A 215 -12.95 -22.08 12.92
N LEU A 216 -12.68 -20.78 12.76
CA LEU A 216 -12.46 -20.10 11.48
C LEU A 216 -10.99 -19.69 11.31
N ASP A 217 -10.11 -20.68 11.17
CA ASP A 217 -8.69 -20.45 10.91
C ASP A 217 -8.49 -19.88 9.49
N GLU A 218 -7.70 -18.81 9.38
CA GLU A 218 -7.56 -17.96 8.19
C GLU A 218 -8.92 -17.38 7.76
N LEU A 219 -9.54 -16.63 8.69
CA LEU A 219 -10.89 -16.07 8.61
C LEU A 219 -11.18 -15.34 7.29
N GLN A 220 -10.20 -14.67 6.70
CA GLN A 220 -10.36 -13.97 5.42
C GLN A 220 -10.87 -14.88 4.29
N ARG A 221 -10.62 -16.19 4.36
CA ARG A 221 -11.09 -17.16 3.37
C ARG A 221 -12.57 -17.53 3.50
N PHE A 222 -13.26 -17.04 4.53
CA PHE A 222 -14.69 -17.25 4.74
C PHE A 222 -15.51 -15.98 4.52
N LEU A 223 -14.84 -14.82 4.46
CA LEU A 223 -15.49 -13.51 4.36
C LEU A 223 -15.74 -13.14 2.90
N PRO A 224 -16.83 -12.41 2.59
CA PRO A 224 -17.01 -11.80 1.28
C PRO A 224 -15.83 -10.90 0.93
N GLY A 225 -15.14 -11.16 -0.17
CA GLY A 225 -13.99 -10.35 -0.56
C GLY A 225 -12.93 -11.14 -1.32
N PRO A 226 -11.73 -10.57 -1.50
CA PRO A 226 -10.76 -11.02 -2.49
C PRO A 226 -10.02 -12.31 -2.11
N TYR A 227 -10.29 -12.86 -0.92
CA TYR A 227 -9.66 -14.07 -0.40
C TYR A 227 -10.63 -15.25 -0.32
N LEU A 228 -11.90 -15.05 -0.65
CA LEU A 228 -12.89 -16.11 -0.80
C LEU A 228 -12.65 -16.81 -2.13
N SER A 229 -12.61 -18.14 -2.11
CA SER A 229 -12.51 -18.90 -3.36
C SER A 229 -13.85 -18.84 -4.12
N GLU A 230 -13.81 -18.60 -5.44
CA GLU A 230 -15.04 -18.54 -6.24
C GLU A 230 -15.84 -19.85 -6.15
N GLY A 231 -17.17 -19.77 -6.21
CA GLY A 231 -18.08 -20.89 -5.94
C GLY A 231 -18.23 -21.29 -4.47
N SER A 232 -17.42 -20.72 -3.56
CA SER A 232 -17.59 -20.90 -2.12
C SER A 232 -18.63 -19.93 -1.56
N GLU A 233 -19.47 -20.42 -0.64
CA GLU A 233 -20.47 -19.59 0.03
C GLU A 233 -19.79 -18.82 1.19
N PRO A 234 -19.82 -17.48 1.21
CA PRO A 234 -19.27 -16.72 2.32
C PRO A 234 -20.12 -16.90 3.58
N ILE A 235 -19.52 -16.68 4.75
CA ILE A 235 -20.30 -16.47 5.97
C ILE A 235 -21.05 -15.14 5.91
N THR A 236 -22.26 -15.09 6.45
CA THR A 236 -23.07 -13.86 6.51
C THR A 236 -23.11 -13.29 7.92
N ALA A 237 -23.20 -11.96 8.04
CA ALA A 237 -23.40 -11.28 9.33
C ALA A 237 -24.65 -11.81 10.05
N SER A 238 -25.76 -11.95 9.31
CA SER A 238 -27.01 -12.48 9.85
C SER A 238 -26.91 -13.91 10.40
N ALA A 239 -26.11 -14.78 9.77
CA ALA A 239 -25.90 -16.14 10.27
C ALA A 239 -25.06 -16.16 11.55
N ILE A 240 -24.03 -15.31 11.62
CA ILE A 240 -23.22 -15.15 12.83
C ILE A 240 -24.07 -14.57 13.96
N GLU A 241 -24.86 -13.54 13.71
CA GLU A 241 -25.79 -12.97 14.70
C GLU A 241 -26.80 -14.01 15.19
N ALA A 242 -27.46 -14.74 14.28
CA ALA A 242 -28.41 -15.79 14.66
C ALA A 242 -27.78 -16.93 15.47
N LEU A 243 -26.51 -17.28 15.19
CA LEU A 243 -25.75 -18.24 15.99
C LEU A 243 -25.45 -17.69 17.38
N LEU A 244 -25.00 -16.44 17.47
CA LEU A 244 -24.62 -15.79 18.71
C LEU A 244 -25.84 -15.50 19.62
N ASP A 245 -27.02 -15.27 19.04
CA ASP A 245 -28.29 -15.00 19.76
C ASP A 245 -29.04 -16.27 20.18
N SER A 246 -28.43 -17.44 19.98
CA SER A 246 -29.01 -18.71 20.35
C SER A 246 -29.16 -18.88 21.87
N PRO A 247 -30.18 -19.61 22.37
CA PRO A 247 -30.31 -19.94 23.79
C PRO A 247 -29.18 -20.83 24.36
N HIS A 248 -28.33 -21.41 23.50
CA HIS A 248 -27.14 -22.14 23.93
C HIS A 248 -25.89 -21.37 23.49
N PRO A 249 -24.84 -21.32 24.34
CA PRO A 249 -23.67 -20.49 24.06
C PRO A 249 -22.94 -20.94 22.79
N VAL A 250 -22.70 -19.98 21.89
CA VAL A 250 -21.87 -20.17 20.70
C VAL A 250 -20.65 -19.26 20.79
N VAL A 251 -19.47 -19.85 20.70
CA VAL A 251 -18.19 -19.13 20.62
C VAL A 251 -17.63 -19.29 19.23
N VAL A 252 -17.38 -18.19 18.54
CA VAL A 252 -16.69 -18.17 17.24
C VAL A 252 -15.26 -17.71 17.50
N VAL A 253 -14.27 -18.44 16.97
CA VAL A 253 -12.86 -18.04 17.02
C VAL A 253 -12.28 -17.98 15.61
N GLY A 254 -11.51 -16.94 15.32
CA GLY A 254 -10.87 -16.76 14.02
C GLY A 254 -9.42 -16.29 14.10
N THR A 255 -8.65 -16.55 13.06
CA THR A 255 -7.29 -15.99 12.89
C THR A 255 -7.25 -15.15 11.63
N LEU A 256 -6.57 -14.00 11.68
CA LEU A 256 -6.49 -13.05 10.56
C LEU A 256 -5.10 -12.41 10.49
N TRP A 257 -4.65 -12.07 9.28
CA TRP A 257 -3.39 -11.33 9.11
C TRP A 257 -3.66 -9.82 9.05
N PRO A 258 -2.76 -8.96 9.57
CA PRO A 258 -2.93 -7.51 9.52
C PRO A 258 -3.19 -7.00 8.10
N ASP A 259 -2.40 -7.43 7.12
CA ASP A 259 -2.53 -6.96 5.73
C ASP A 259 -3.88 -7.35 5.11
N HIS A 260 -4.40 -8.54 5.40
CA HIS A 260 -5.73 -8.97 4.97
C HIS A 260 -6.84 -8.20 5.68
N ALA A 261 -6.64 -7.92 6.98
CA ALA A 261 -7.58 -7.11 7.76
C ALA A 261 -7.64 -5.67 7.24
N THR A 262 -6.52 -5.09 6.83
CA THR A 262 -6.47 -3.78 6.17
C THR A 262 -7.14 -3.82 4.80
N ALA A 263 -6.88 -4.85 3.99
CA ALA A 263 -7.52 -4.99 2.68
C ALA A 263 -9.04 -5.15 2.77
N LEU A 264 -9.54 -5.98 3.69
CA LEU A 264 -10.98 -6.18 3.91
C LEU A 264 -11.68 -4.94 4.47
N ARG A 265 -10.95 -4.02 5.11
CA ARG A 265 -11.45 -2.72 5.59
C ARG A 265 -11.13 -1.56 4.63
N SER A 266 -10.58 -1.86 3.45
CA SER A 266 -10.27 -0.83 2.48
C SER A 266 -11.54 -0.18 1.97
N THR A 267 -11.45 1.11 1.69
CA THR A 267 -12.54 1.89 1.11
C THR A 267 -12.29 2.12 -0.37
N GLU A 268 -13.36 2.38 -1.10
CA GLU A 268 -13.27 2.95 -2.43
C GLU A 268 -12.52 4.30 -2.35
N PRO A 269 -11.81 4.69 -3.41
CA PRO A 269 -11.18 6.01 -3.47
C PRO A 269 -12.24 7.13 -3.39
N GLY A 270 -12.06 8.09 -2.48
CA GLY A 270 -13.00 9.22 -2.28
C GLY A 270 -12.59 10.12 -1.09
N GLU A 271 -13.37 11.16 -0.79
CA GLU A 271 -13.21 11.99 0.43
C GLU A 271 -13.49 11.19 1.71
N PRO A 272 -12.88 11.50 2.87
CA PRO A 272 -13.08 10.78 4.12
C PRO A 272 -14.55 10.57 4.51
N ASP A 273 -15.41 11.55 4.23
CA ASP A 273 -16.84 11.51 4.58
C ASP A 273 -17.71 10.75 3.54
N ASP A 274 -17.20 10.52 2.32
CA ASP A 274 -17.91 9.83 1.22
C ASP A 274 -17.32 8.43 0.90
N ARG A 275 -16.29 7.99 1.63
CA ARG A 275 -15.61 6.72 1.41
C ARG A 275 -16.51 5.53 1.76
N ARG A 276 -16.94 4.79 0.73
CA ARG A 276 -17.65 3.53 0.90
C ARG A 276 -16.67 2.38 1.16
N PRO A 277 -16.96 1.44 2.07
CA PRO A 277 -16.18 0.21 2.20
C PRO A 277 -16.22 -0.59 0.89
N ARG A 278 -15.07 -1.11 0.43
CA ARG A 278 -15.03 -2.01 -0.75
C ARG A 278 -15.69 -3.36 -0.46
N PHE A 279 -15.62 -3.82 0.78
CA PHE A 279 -16.15 -5.10 1.23
C PHE A 279 -17.09 -4.90 2.43
N PRO A 280 -18.25 -4.24 2.24
CA PRO A 280 -19.13 -3.85 3.34
C PRO A 280 -19.61 -5.06 4.15
N ALA A 281 -19.97 -6.16 3.48
CA ALA A 281 -20.41 -7.38 4.17
C ALA A 281 -19.31 -8.06 5.00
N ALA A 282 -18.03 -7.95 4.61
CA ALA A 282 -16.93 -8.39 5.46
C ALA A 282 -16.68 -7.42 6.61
N LEU A 283 -16.82 -6.12 6.37
CA LEU A 283 -16.68 -5.11 7.40
C LEU A 283 -17.73 -5.31 8.51
N ASP A 284 -19.00 -5.53 8.15
CA ASP A 284 -20.09 -5.79 9.10
C ASP A 284 -19.76 -6.96 10.06
N ILE A 285 -19.16 -8.04 9.53
CA ILE A 285 -18.74 -9.19 10.33
C ILE A 285 -17.52 -8.87 11.19
N LEU A 286 -16.60 -8.03 10.70
CA LEU A 286 -15.38 -7.66 11.42
C LEU A 286 -15.58 -6.56 12.47
N THR A 287 -16.64 -5.75 12.35
CA THR A 287 -16.99 -4.64 13.24
C THR A 287 -18.27 -4.88 14.03
N GLY A 288 -18.84 -6.09 13.97
CA GLY A 288 -20.02 -6.46 14.75
C GLY A 288 -19.80 -6.27 16.25
N HIS A 289 -20.84 -5.84 16.96
CA HIS A 289 -20.78 -5.46 18.39
C HIS A 289 -20.29 -6.57 19.36
N ARG A 290 -20.32 -7.84 18.95
CA ARG A 290 -19.84 -9.00 19.76
C ARG A 290 -18.47 -9.53 19.31
N VAL A 291 -17.82 -8.80 18.41
CA VAL A 291 -16.51 -9.14 17.85
C VAL A 291 -15.41 -8.51 18.69
N HIS A 292 -14.57 -9.35 19.27
CA HIS A 292 -13.39 -8.93 20.02
C HIS A 292 -12.14 -9.26 19.22
N GLN A 293 -11.29 -8.26 18.96
CA GLN A 293 -10.04 -8.45 18.22
C GLN A 293 -8.85 -8.30 19.16
N ILE A 294 -8.00 -9.32 19.21
CA ILE A 294 -6.77 -9.29 19.99
C ILE A 294 -5.58 -9.39 19.03
N ARG A 295 -4.69 -8.40 19.10
CA ARG A 295 -3.45 -8.41 18.34
C ARG A 295 -2.42 -9.32 19.00
N LEU A 296 -1.77 -10.16 18.21
CA LEU A 296 -0.69 -11.04 18.65
C LEU A 296 0.58 -10.76 17.85
N ASP A 297 1.63 -10.34 18.54
CA ASP A 297 2.93 -10.06 17.97
C ASP A 297 3.94 -11.21 18.28
N THR A 298 5.19 -11.02 17.86
CA THR A 298 6.31 -11.93 18.15
C THR A 298 6.59 -11.99 19.65
N PHE A 299 7.41 -12.97 20.08
CA PHE A 299 7.69 -13.16 21.50
C PHE A 299 8.27 -11.91 22.17
N SER A 300 7.65 -11.45 23.26
CA SER A 300 8.19 -10.41 24.12
C SER A 300 9.42 -10.90 24.89
N ALA A 301 10.14 -9.98 25.54
CA ALA A 301 11.27 -10.35 26.39
C ALA A 301 10.85 -11.31 27.53
N ALA A 302 9.68 -11.06 28.14
CA ALA A 302 9.13 -11.89 29.19
C ALA A 302 8.72 -13.29 28.68
N GLU A 303 8.08 -13.36 27.50
CA GLU A 303 7.72 -14.63 26.86
C GLU A 303 8.98 -15.44 26.51
N ARG A 304 10.06 -14.79 26.06
CA ARG A 304 11.36 -15.45 25.82
C ARG A 304 11.99 -15.97 27.11
N GLU A 305 11.88 -15.26 28.21
CA GLU A 305 12.36 -15.73 29.52
C GLU A 305 11.54 -16.92 30.01
N ASN A 306 10.21 -16.88 29.87
CA ASN A 306 9.33 -18.02 30.14
C ASN A 306 9.71 -19.23 29.30
N ALA A 307 9.93 -19.02 28.01
CA ALA A 307 10.38 -20.07 27.11
C ALA A 307 11.74 -20.65 27.54
N ASN A 308 12.70 -19.81 27.95
CA ASN A 308 13.99 -20.26 28.50
C ASN A 308 13.84 -21.14 29.74
N ARG A 309 12.86 -20.84 30.61
CA ARG A 309 12.56 -21.68 31.79
C ARG A 309 12.01 -23.05 31.40
N LEU A 310 11.27 -23.13 30.30
CA LEU A 310 10.67 -24.37 29.78
C LEU A 310 11.60 -25.15 28.85
N ALA A 311 12.62 -24.50 28.29
CA ALA A 311 13.57 -25.07 27.34
C ALA A 311 14.25 -26.38 27.80
N PRO A 312 14.62 -26.58 29.08
CA PRO A 312 15.19 -27.85 29.54
C PRO A 312 14.25 -29.06 29.42
N ALA A 313 12.94 -28.83 29.28
CA ALA A 313 11.94 -29.87 29.11
C ALA A 313 11.60 -30.15 27.63
N ASP A 314 12.07 -29.31 26.69
CA ASP A 314 11.83 -29.47 25.25
C ASP A 314 12.98 -28.88 24.41
N ASP A 315 13.80 -29.78 23.85
CA ASP A 315 14.96 -29.42 23.01
C ASP A 315 14.58 -28.55 21.79
N ARG A 316 13.34 -28.68 21.28
CA ARG A 316 12.87 -27.85 20.16
C ARG A 316 12.78 -26.39 20.58
N LEU A 317 12.28 -26.13 21.79
CA LEU A 317 12.16 -24.79 22.36
C LEU A 317 13.56 -24.21 22.68
N ALA A 318 14.45 -25.02 23.25
CA ALA A 318 15.84 -24.64 23.48
C ALA A 318 16.55 -24.22 22.18
N THR A 319 16.34 -24.99 21.10
CA THR A 319 16.92 -24.69 19.79
C THR A 319 16.34 -23.41 19.19
N ALA A 320 15.03 -23.22 19.28
CA ALA A 320 14.35 -22.02 18.79
C ALA A 320 14.80 -20.73 19.52
N LEU A 321 15.10 -20.82 20.82
CA LEU A 321 15.59 -19.70 21.62
C LEU A 321 17.03 -19.32 21.33
N ALA A 322 17.85 -20.29 20.90
CA ALA A 322 19.23 -20.07 20.51
C ALA A 322 19.36 -19.39 19.13
N ASP A 323 18.29 -19.38 18.33
CA ASP A 323 18.26 -18.72 17.04
C ASP A 323 18.19 -17.19 17.20
N ARG A 324 19.11 -16.49 16.54
CA ARG A 324 19.25 -15.02 16.61
C ARG A 324 18.59 -14.32 15.44
N ASP A 325 18.37 -15.03 14.33
CA ASP A 325 17.89 -14.46 13.08
C ASP A 325 16.37 -14.61 12.93
N TYR A 326 15.75 -15.45 13.76
CA TYR A 326 14.31 -15.75 13.75
C TYR A 326 13.71 -15.64 15.15
N ASN A 327 12.44 -15.26 15.23
CA ASN A 327 11.71 -15.32 16.49
C ASN A 327 11.39 -16.77 16.87
N VAL A 328 11.16 -17.02 18.16
CA VAL A 328 10.99 -18.38 18.72
C VAL A 328 9.92 -19.18 17.97
N THR A 329 8.75 -18.60 17.70
CA THR A 329 7.66 -19.30 17.00
C THR A 329 7.92 -19.49 15.51
N GLU A 330 8.67 -18.59 14.86
CA GLU A 330 9.09 -18.73 13.47
C GLU A 330 10.12 -19.87 13.32
N ALA A 331 11.08 -19.93 14.24
CA ALA A 331 12.05 -21.01 14.31
C ALA A 331 11.36 -22.36 14.55
N LEU A 332 10.40 -22.43 15.48
CA LEU A 332 9.58 -23.64 15.70
C LEU A 332 8.75 -24.04 14.47
N ALA A 333 8.31 -23.06 13.67
CA ALA A 333 7.59 -23.29 12.41
C ALA A 333 8.52 -23.70 11.25
N GLY A 334 9.85 -23.68 11.43
CA GLY A 334 10.82 -24.04 10.39
C GLY A 334 11.12 -22.93 9.38
N ALA A 335 10.87 -21.66 9.76
CA ALA A 335 11.13 -20.50 8.91
C ALA A 335 12.59 -20.45 8.41
N ARG A 336 13.54 -20.80 9.28
CA ARG A 336 14.97 -20.87 8.96
C ARG A 336 15.25 -21.81 7.79
N GLU A 337 14.75 -23.04 7.86
CA GLU A 337 14.98 -24.04 6.82
C GLU A 337 14.32 -23.63 5.50
N ILE A 338 13.11 -23.05 5.56
CA ILE A 338 12.40 -22.54 4.38
C ILE A 338 13.22 -21.45 3.69
N VAL A 339 13.70 -20.45 4.45
CA VAL A 339 14.52 -19.36 3.91
C VAL A 339 15.87 -19.87 3.42
N ALA A 340 16.51 -20.78 4.14
CA ALA A 340 17.79 -21.34 3.73
C ALA A 340 17.68 -22.15 2.42
N ARG A 341 16.53 -22.76 2.14
CA ARG A 341 16.25 -23.36 0.82
C ARG A 341 16.04 -22.31 -0.25
N TYR A 342 15.24 -21.28 0.02
CA TYR A 342 15.05 -20.17 -0.92
C TYR A 342 16.40 -19.51 -1.29
N GLN A 343 17.28 -19.28 -0.32
CA GLN A 343 18.61 -18.70 -0.55
C GLN A 343 19.51 -19.61 -1.38
N ARG A 344 19.46 -20.93 -1.16
CA ARG A 344 20.23 -21.93 -1.93
C ARG A 344 19.59 -22.32 -3.26
N ALA A 345 18.36 -21.87 -3.51
CA ALA A 345 17.62 -22.23 -4.71
C ALA A 345 18.39 -21.81 -5.96
N THR A 346 18.40 -22.68 -6.96
CA THR A 346 18.95 -22.37 -8.28
C THR A 346 18.14 -21.28 -8.97
N ASP A 347 18.67 -20.68 -10.04
CA ASP A 347 17.94 -19.65 -10.79
C ASP A 347 16.59 -20.18 -11.32
N ASP A 348 16.57 -21.44 -11.79
CA ASP A 348 15.36 -22.12 -12.28
C ASP A 348 14.33 -22.32 -11.14
N GLU A 349 14.79 -22.72 -9.95
CA GLU A 349 13.93 -22.87 -8.76
C GLU A 349 13.40 -21.52 -8.26
N ARG A 350 14.25 -20.48 -8.24
CA ARG A 350 13.81 -19.12 -7.86
C ARG A 350 12.79 -18.57 -8.83
N ALA A 351 12.91 -18.86 -10.13
CA ALA A 351 11.92 -18.47 -11.13
C ALA A 351 10.52 -19.04 -10.80
N VAL A 352 10.45 -20.31 -10.37
CA VAL A 352 9.19 -20.93 -9.91
C VAL A 352 8.66 -20.27 -8.64
N LEU A 353 9.53 -19.97 -7.66
CA LEU A 353 9.12 -19.29 -6.43
C LEU A 353 8.60 -17.87 -6.69
N TYR A 354 9.25 -17.12 -7.58
CA TYR A 354 8.79 -15.78 -7.96
C TYR A 354 7.48 -15.82 -8.72
N ALA A 355 7.30 -16.76 -9.64
CA ALA A 355 6.01 -16.98 -10.29
C ALA A 355 4.90 -17.32 -9.30
N ALA A 356 5.17 -18.20 -8.33
CA ALA A 356 4.18 -18.55 -7.32
C ALA A 356 3.82 -17.36 -6.41
N ALA A 357 4.80 -16.58 -5.97
CA ALA A 357 4.57 -15.38 -5.15
C ALA A 357 3.82 -14.29 -5.94
N ASP A 358 4.22 -14.05 -7.19
CA ASP A 358 3.64 -13.01 -8.02
C ASP A 358 2.24 -13.38 -8.53
N ALA A 359 1.94 -14.67 -8.77
CA ALA A 359 0.57 -15.13 -9.02
C ALA A 359 -0.35 -14.81 -7.82
N ARG A 360 0.12 -15.02 -6.58
CA ARG A 360 -0.62 -14.64 -5.37
C ARG A 360 -0.77 -13.12 -5.26
N ARG A 361 0.29 -12.35 -5.55
CA ARG A 361 0.23 -10.86 -5.59
C ARG A 361 -0.70 -10.33 -6.68
N ALA A 362 -0.84 -11.06 -7.79
CA ALA A 362 -1.76 -10.73 -8.87
C ALA A 362 -3.21 -11.04 -8.52
N GLY A 363 -3.48 -11.88 -7.52
CA GLY A 363 -4.84 -12.15 -7.04
C GLY A 363 -5.27 -13.61 -7.14
N VAL A 364 -4.45 -14.52 -7.68
CA VAL A 364 -4.79 -15.94 -7.80
C VAL A 364 -5.03 -16.55 -6.41
N GLN A 365 -6.24 -17.03 -6.15
CA GLN A 365 -6.62 -17.74 -4.93
C GLN A 365 -6.62 -19.26 -5.11
N SER A 366 -6.90 -19.76 -6.32
CA SER A 366 -6.90 -21.19 -6.59
C SER A 366 -5.53 -21.86 -6.35
N PRO A 367 -5.50 -23.21 -6.22
CA PRO A 367 -4.25 -23.96 -6.29
C PRO A 367 -3.50 -23.68 -7.58
N LEU A 368 -2.20 -23.40 -7.49
CA LEU A 368 -1.36 -23.11 -8.64
C LEU A 368 -1.07 -24.41 -9.40
N THR A 369 -1.56 -24.52 -10.63
CA THR A 369 -1.34 -25.70 -11.47
C THR A 369 0.12 -25.77 -11.95
N PRO A 370 0.66 -26.97 -12.22
CA PRO A 370 1.97 -27.11 -12.84
C PRO A 370 2.12 -26.30 -14.14
N GLU A 371 1.07 -26.28 -14.96
CA GLU A 371 1.04 -25.58 -16.25
C GLU A 371 1.15 -24.07 -16.06
N LEU A 372 0.34 -23.50 -15.15
CA LEU A 372 0.41 -22.08 -14.82
C LEU A 372 1.79 -21.71 -14.24
N LEU A 373 2.31 -22.52 -13.30
CA LEU A 373 3.61 -22.27 -12.69
C LEU A 373 4.74 -22.31 -13.71
N ALA A 374 4.75 -23.29 -14.62
CA ALA A 374 5.76 -23.41 -15.67
C ALA A 374 5.74 -22.21 -16.61
N ALA A 375 4.56 -21.85 -17.12
CA ALA A 375 4.39 -20.72 -18.02
C ALA A 375 4.76 -19.38 -17.35
N ALA A 376 4.28 -19.15 -16.12
CA ALA A 376 4.56 -17.94 -15.37
C ALA A 376 6.04 -17.80 -14.99
N ALA A 377 6.70 -18.91 -14.65
CA ALA A 377 8.11 -18.94 -14.26
C ALA A 377 9.07 -18.57 -15.40
N ARG A 378 8.67 -18.76 -16.66
CA ARG A 378 9.47 -18.31 -17.81
C ARG A 378 9.79 -16.82 -17.78
N GLY A 379 8.89 -16.00 -17.22
CA GLY A 379 9.11 -14.55 -17.07
C GLY A 379 10.26 -14.17 -16.13
N TYR A 380 10.78 -15.13 -15.35
CA TYR A 380 11.84 -14.90 -14.35
C TYR A 380 13.14 -15.65 -14.65
N LEU A 381 13.21 -16.40 -15.74
CA LEU A 381 14.43 -17.10 -16.13
C LEU A 381 15.51 -16.07 -16.56
N THR A 382 16.70 -16.21 -15.98
CA THR A 382 17.87 -15.37 -16.29
C THR A 382 18.72 -15.92 -17.43
N HIS A 383 18.44 -17.15 -17.88
CA HIS A 383 19.18 -17.84 -18.94
C HIS A 383 18.20 -18.46 -19.95
N LEU A 384 18.66 -18.62 -21.20
CA LEU A 384 17.85 -19.23 -22.25
C LEU A 384 17.53 -20.71 -21.92
N ARG A 385 16.24 -21.05 -21.91
CA ARG A 385 15.73 -22.43 -21.86
C ARG A 385 14.86 -22.67 -23.12
N PRO A 386 15.23 -23.60 -24.00
CA PRO A 386 14.49 -23.83 -25.25
C PRO A 386 13.14 -24.54 -25.03
N ASP A 387 12.98 -25.27 -23.93
CA ASP A 387 11.76 -25.99 -23.55
C ASP A 387 11.59 -26.00 -22.01
N ASP A 388 10.50 -26.62 -21.52
CA ASP A 388 10.17 -26.69 -20.08
C ASP A 388 10.70 -27.94 -19.37
N SER A 389 11.69 -28.65 -19.94
CA SER A 389 12.26 -29.85 -19.32
C SER A 389 12.95 -29.58 -17.97
N TRP A 390 13.32 -28.33 -17.69
CA TRP A 390 13.89 -27.87 -16.41
C TRP A 390 12.85 -27.83 -15.27
N PHE A 391 11.57 -27.60 -15.60
CA PHE A 391 10.52 -27.30 -14.62
C PHE A 391 10.17 -28.49 -13.72
N PRO A 392 9.98 -29.74 -14.22
CA PRO A 392 9.63 -30.87 -13.35
C PRO A 392 10.66 -31.14 -12.25
N ALA A 393 11.96 -30.94 -12.52
CA ALA A 393 13.02 -31.12 -11.53
C ALA A 393 12.98 -30.01 -10.47
N ALA A 394 12.82 -28.75 -10.88
CA ALA A 394 12.69 -27.61 -9.97
C ALA A 394 11.44 -27.75 -9.08
N LEU A 395 10.30 -28.11 -9.65
CA LEU A 395 9.05 -28.32 -8.91
C LEU A 395 9.18 -29.47 -7.91
N ALA A 396 9.83 -30.58 -8.29
CA ALA A 396 10.09 -31.71 -7.40
C ALA A 396 11.00 -31.31 -6.22
N GLU A 397 12.04 -30.50 -6.44
CA GLU A 397 12.91 -30.02 -5.36
C GLU A 397 12.15 -29.09 -4.40
N LEU A 398 11.40 -28.13 -4.94
CA LEU A 398 10.66 -27.13 -4.16
C LEU A 398 9.46 -27.70 -3.39
N SER A 399 8.91 -28.82 -3.86
CA SER A 399 7.78 -29.52 -3.22
C SER A 399 8.19 -30.80 -2.48
N SER A 400 9.47 -31.19 -2.53
CA SER A 400 9.99 -32.40 -1.89
C SER A 400 9.62 -32.44 -0.42
N ARG A 401 9.09 -33.60 0.02
CA ARG A 401 8.87 -33.96 1.44
C ARG A 401 9.62 -35.25 1.83
N ASP A 402 10.51 -35.71 0.96
CA ASP A 402 11.12 -37.04 1.04
C ASP A 402 12.25 -37.10 2.06
N ARG A 403 13.01 -36.02 2.23
CA ARG A 403 14.03 -35.98 3.29
C ARG A 403 13.36 -35.70 4.64
N ARG A 404 13.95 -36.22 5.71
CA ARG A 404 13.50 -36.03 7.09
C ARG A 404 13.35 -34.55 7.49
N GLN A 405 14.10 -33.67 6.84
CA GLN A 405 14.11 -32.23 7.06
C GLN A 405 12.99 -31.48 6.30
N ASP A 406 12.29 -32.16 5.38
CA ASP A 406 11.46 -31.54 4.33
C ASP A 406 9.96 -31.54 4.63
N LYS A 407 9.49 -32.34 5.59
CA LYS A 407 8.05 -32.63 5.77
C LYS A 407 7.20 -31.43 6.21
N ALA A 408 7.84 -30.35 6.68
CA ALA A 408 7.20 -29.09 7.08
C ALA A 408 7.92 -27.84 6.56
N THR A 409 8.91 -27.98 5.67
CA THR A 409 9.79 -26.86 5.25
C THR A 409 9.93 -26.73 3.72
N ALA A 410 9.13 -27.48 2.96
CA ALA A 410 9.06 -27.36 1.51
C ALA A 410 8.50 -25.97 1.12
N PRO A 411 9.20 -25.15 0.32
CA PRO A 411 8.71 -23.84 -0.11
C PRO A 411 7.34 -23.88 -0.81
N LEU A 412 7.07 -24.95 -1.55
CA LEU A 412 5.79 -25.23 -2.18
C LEU A 412 5.12 -26.45 -1.54
N LEU A 413 3.84 -26.30 -1.22
CA LEU A 413 3.00 -27.32 -0.63
C LEU A 413 2.03 -27.85 -1.69
N GLN A 414 2.12 -29.15 -1.97
CA GLN A 414 1.14 -29.83 -2.80
C GLN A 414 -0.21 -29.91 -2.06
N LEU A 415 -1.26 -29.47 -2.75
CA LEU A 415 -2.65 -29.58 -2.32
C LEU A 415 -3.27 -30.82 -2.99
N THR A 416 -4.01 -31.61 -2.22
CA THR A 416 -4.65 -32.84 -2.69
C THR A 416 -6.15 -32.78 -2.46
N SER A 417 -6.91 -33.52 -3.26
CA SER A 417 -8.34 -33.76 -3.01
C SER A 417 -8.57 -34.34 -1.61
N ASP A 418 -9.80 -34.23 -1.10
CA ASP A 418 -10.19 -34.72 0.23
C ASP A 418 -9.91 -36.21 0.42
N ASP A 419 -10.07 -37.01 -0.64
CA ASP A 419 -9.76 -38.43 -0.66
C ASP A 419 -8.25 -38.73 -0.81
N ARG A 420 -7.44 -37.68 -0.98
CA ARG A 420 -5.99 -37.68 -1.20
C ARG A 420 -5.53 -38.49 -2.41
N ARG A 421 -6.41 -38.65 -3.40
CA ARG A 421 -6.10 -39.42 -4.62
C ARG A 421 -5.61 -38.56 -5.77
N THR A 422 -5.94 -37.27 -5.79
CA THR A 422 -5.59 -36.35 -6.87
C THR A 422 -4.87 -35.12 -6.34
N SER A 423 -3.94 -34.60 -7.14
CA SER A 423 -3.26 -33.33 -6.87
C SER A 423 -4.13 -32.21 -7.42
N LEU A 424 -4.51 -31.26 -6.57
CA LEU A 424 -5.24 -30.06 -6.97
C LEU A 424 -4.30 -28.96 -7.47
N GLY A 425 -3.02 -29.01 -7.10
CA GLY A 425 -2.02 -28.01 -7.47
C GLY A 425 -1.07 -27.72 -6.30
N TYR A 426 -0.49 -26.53 -6.29
CA TYR A 426 0.48 -26.11 -5.28
C TYR A 426 0.07 -24.79 -4.64
N THR A 427 0.51 -24.58 -3.40
CA THR A 427 0.51 -23.28 -2.75
C THR A 427 1.89 -23.01 -2.15
N MET A 428 2.25 -21.74 -1.98
CA MET A 428 3.47 -21.38 -1.26
C MET A 428 3.24 -21.48 0.25
N THR A 429 4.29 -21.78 1.02
CA THR A 429 4.25 -21.66 2.48
C THR A 429 4.04 -20.21 2.90
N ASP A 430 3.14 -19.98 3.85
CA ASP A 430 2.75 -18.65 4.31
C ASP A 430 3.92 -17.74 4.71
N TYR A 431 4.93 -18.29 5.40
CA TYR A 431 6.12 -17.53 5.80
C TYR A 431 6.89 -17.00 4.59
N LEU A 432 7.13 -17.86 3.59
CA LEU A 432 7.84 -17.46 2.37
C LEU A 432 6.98 -16.54 1.51
N LEU A 433 5.66 -16.77 1.44
CA LEU A 433 4.73 -15.91 0.72
C LEU A 433 4.71 -14.51 1.32
N GLN A 434 4.62 -14.39 2.65
CA GLN A 434 4.66 -13.11 3.35
C GLN A 434 5.98 -12.37 3.07
N ARG A 435 7.10 -13.08 3.13
CA ARG A 435 8.42 -12.53 2.85
C ARG A 435 8.56 -12.05 1.40
N LEU A 436 8.27 -12.91 0.43
CA LEU A 436 8.40 -12.57 -1.00
C LEU A 436 7.40 -11.51 -1.44
N THR A 437 6.19 -11.49 -0.87
CA THR A 437 5.22 -10.42 -1.12
C THR A 437 5.77 -9.06 -0.71
N ARG A 438 6.49 -8.98 0.42
CA ARG A 438 7.16 -7.76 0.88
C ARG A 438 8.38 -7.41 0.03
N GLU A 439 9.29 -8.37 -0.18
CA GLU A 439 10.52 -8.18 -0.96
C GLU A 439 10.22 -7.71 -2.39
N ARG A 440 9.12 -8.20 -2.97
CA ARG A 440 8.78 -7.95 -4.37
C ARG A 440 7.69 -6.90 -4.55
N ARG A 441 7.12 -6.33 -3.47
CA ARG A 441 5.92 -5.47 -3.50
C ARG A 441 5.96 -4.38 -4.59
N THR A 442 7.11 -3.72 -4.73
CA THR A 442 7.34 -2.61 -5.67
C THR A 442 7.85 -3.05 -7.04
N LEU A 443 8.16 -4.34 -7.21
CA LEU A 443 8.61 -4.88 -8.49
C LEU A 443 7.41 -5.18 -9.40
N PRO A 444 7.43 -4.72 -10.66
CA PRO A 444 6.40 -5.04 -11.63
C PRO A 444 6.45 -6.53 -11.99
N LEU A 445 5.29 -7.09 -12.30
CA LEU A 445 5.19 -8.45 -12.84
C LEU A 445 5.69 -8.46 -14.29
N PRO A 446 6.51 -9.44 -14.71
CA PRO A 446 6.94 -9.58 -16.09
C PRO A 446 5.73 -9.72 -17.05
N PRO A 447 5.79 -9.15 -18.27
CA PRO A 447 4.74 -9.33 -19.28
C PRO A 447 4.42 -10.80 -19.56
N ALA A 448 5.45 -11.66 -19.64
CA ALA A 448 5.27 -13.10 -19.84
C ALA A 448 4.48 -13.76 -18.69
N THR A 449 4.62 -13.27 -17.46
CA THR A 449 3.87 -13.76 -16.30
C THR A 449 2.40 -13.34 -16.37
N TRP A 450 2.11 -12.10 -16.78
CA TRP A 450 0.73 -11.66 -17.05
C TRP A 450 0.08 -12.48 -18.16
N GLN A 451 0.79 -12.72 -19.26
CA GLN A 451 0.31 -13.56 -20.34
C GLN A 451 0.02 -14.99 -19.85
N ALA A 452 0.91 -15.58 -19.06
CA ALA A 452 0.70 -16.90 -18.50
C ALA A 452 -0.55 -16.96 -17.59
N LEU A 453 -0.80 -15.91 -16.79
CA LEU A 453 -2.03 -15.79 -16.00
C LEU A 453 -3.26 -15.69 -16.93
N ALA A 454 -3.22 -14.86 -17.97
CA ALA A 454 -4.31 -14.73 -18.93
C ALA A 454 -4.63 -16.05 -19.66
N GLU A 455 -3.63 -16.89 -19.92
CA GLU A 455 -3.79 -18.16 -20.64
C GLU A 455 -4.15 -19.34 -19.73
N HIS A 456 -3.59 -19.41 -18.52
CA HIS A 456 -3.64 -20.61 -17.68
C HIS A 456 -4.33 -20.43 -16.32
N ALA A 457 -4.70 -19.21 -15.93
CA ALA A 457 -5.45 -19.03 -14.69
C ALA A 457 -6.80 -19.77 -14.75
N PRO A 458 -7.22 -20.38 -13.63
CA PRO A 458 -8.57 -20.90 -13.45
C PRO A 458 -9.61 -19.82 -13.68
N GLU A 459 -10.80 -20.23 -14.14
CA GLU A 459 -11.93 -19.32 -14.41
C GLU A 459 -12.29 -18.52 -13.15
N ASP A 460 -12.25 -19.20 -12.00
CA ASP A 460 -12.50 -18.71 -10.64
C ASP A 460 -11.56 -17.57 -10.17
N ASP A 461 -10.47 -17.30 -10.88
CA ASP A 461 -9.53 -16.22 -10.53
C ASP A 461 -9.58 -15.07 -11.53
N LEU A 462 -10.31 -15.20 -12.64
CA LEU A 462 -10.25 -14.24 -13.75
C LEU A 462 -10.79 -12.86 -13.36
N ALA A 463 -11.86 -12.79 -12.56
CA ALA A 463 -12.44 -11.51 -12.14
C ALA A 463 -11.46 -10.73 -11.24
N GLY A 464 -10.90 -11.40 -10.24
CA GLY A 464 -9.89 -10.80 -9.37
C GLY A 464 -8.60 -10.43 -10.12
N LEU A 465 -8.19 -11.22 -11.12
CA LEU A 465 -7.06 -10.90 -11.99
C LEU A 465 -7.33 -9.70 -12.90
N ALA A 466 -8.54 -9.58 -13.44
CA ALA A 466 -8.95 -8.45 -14.27
C ALA A 466 -8.92 -7.13 -13.47
N GLU A 467 -9.54 -7.12 -12.29
CA GLU A 467 -9.52 -5.96 -11.38
C GLU A 467 -8.08 -5.61 -10.97
N SER A 468 -7.29 -6.63 -10.61
CA SER A 468 -5.90 -6.46 -10.22
C SER A 468 -5.02 -5.89 -11.35
N ALA A 469 -5.29 -6.27 -12.59
CA ALA A 469 -4.65 -5.73 -13.79
C ALA A 469 -5.08 -4.27 -14.05
N GLU A 470 -6.36 -3.95 -13.92
CA GLU A 470 -6.87 -2.58 -14.02
C GLU A 470 -6.26 -1.65 -12.96
N LEU A 471 -6.23 -2.09 -11.69
CA LEU A 471 -5.62 -1.34 -10.59
C LEU A 471 -4.13 -1.08 -10.80
N ARG A 472 -3.47 -1.94 -11.59
CA ARG A 472 -2.06 -1.80 -11.99
C ARG A 472 -1.88 -1.14 -13.35
N LEU A 473 -2.95 -0.62 -13.93
CA LEU A 473 -3.00 0.05 -15.23
C LEU A 473 -2.54 -0.83 -16.41
N ARG A 474 -2.64 -2.15 -16.25
CA ARG A 474 -2.32 -3.16 -17.27
C ARG A 474 -3.55 -3.45 -18.11
N PHE A 475 -4.11 -2.42 -18.75
CA PHE A 475 -5.38 -2.53 -19.46
C PHE A 475 -5.39 -3.56 -20.58
N THR A 476 -4.26 -3.79 -21.25
CA THR A 476 -4.14 -4.87 -22.25
C THR A 476 -4.41 -6.25 -21.64
N GLU A 477 -3.89 -6.49 -20.44
CA GLU A 477 -4.09 -7.77 -19.74
C GLU A 477 -5.49 -7.83 -19.13
N ALA A 478 -5.98 -6.72 -18.56
CA ALA A 478 -7.36 -6.62 -18.07
C ALA A 478 -8.37 -6.97 -19.16
N ILE A 479 -8.22 -6.40 -20.37
CA ILE A 479 -9.07 -6.71 -21.53
C ILE A 479 -9.04 -8.22 -21.84
N ARG A 480 -7.87 -8.87 -21.82
CA ARG A 480 -7.77 -10.32 -22.07
C ARG A 480 -8.50 -11.14 -21.01
N PHE A 481 -8.42 -10.75 -19.73
CA PHE A 481 -9.15 -11.43 -18.67
C PHE A 481 -10.67 -11.25 -18.83
N TYR A 482 -11.12 -10.03 -19.10
CA TYR A 482 -12.54 -9.79 -19.35
C TYR A 482 -13.05 -10.46 -20.62
N GLU A 483 -12.24 -10.60 -21.67
CA GLU A 483 -12.63 -11.34 -22.88
C GLU A 483 -12.87 -12.81 -22.60
N ARG A 484 -12.05 -13.44 -21.73
CA ARG A 484 -12.34 -14.80 -21.25
C ARG A 484 -13.62 -14.85 -20.42
N LEU A 485 -13.84 -13.89 -19.51
CA LEU A 485 -15.06 -13.81 -18.70
C LEU A 485 -16.33 -13.57 -19.53
N GLU A 486 -16.26 -12.69 -20.54
CA GLU A 486 -17.33 -12.42 -21.52
C GLU A 486 -17.67 -13.70 -22.30
N ALA A 487 -16.66 -14.46 -22.74
CA ALA A 487 -16.86 -15.75 -23.40
C ALA A 487 -17.53 -16.80 -22.48
N LEU A 488 -17.36 -16.68 -21.16
CA LEU A 488 -18.03 -17.50 -20.14
C LEU A 488 -19.43 -16.95 -19.76
N GLY A 489 -19.85 -15.81 -20.32
CA GLY A 489 -21.17 -15.21 -20.11
C GLY A 489 -21.26 -14.32 -18.86
N ASN A 490 -20.15 -13.81 -18.34
CA ASN A 490 -20.16 -12.86 -17.22
C ASN A 490 -20.64 -11.46 -17.68
N PRO A 491 -21.74 -10.94 -17.10
CA PRO A 491 -22.31 -9.66 -17.52
C PRO A 491 -21.45 -8.46 -17.12
N ASP A 492 -20.80 -8.49 -15.96
CA ASP A 492 -19.94 -7.40 -15.45
C ASP A 492 -18.71 -7.23 -16.36
N ALA A 493 -18.18 -8.34 -16.88
CA ALA A 493 -17.11 -8.32 -17.87
C ALA A 493 -17.52 -7.65 -19.19
N THR A 494 -18.79 -7.78 -19.59
CA THR A 494 -19.31 -7.13 -20.80
C THR A 494 -19.34 -5.61 -20.63
N GLU A 495 -19.78 -5.14 -19.46
CA GLU A 495 -19.80 -3.72 -19.11
C GLU A 495 -18.38 -3.14 -19.00
N ALA A 496 -17.49 -3.83 -18.29
CA ALA A 496 -16.08 -3.43 -18.17
C ALA A 496 -15.39 -3.35 -19.55
N LEU A 497 -15.63 -4.33 -20.44
CA LEU A 497 -15.12 -4.30 -21.81
C LEU A 497 -15.73 -3.17 -22.64
N ALA A 498 -17.01 -2.87 -22.48
CA ALA A 498 -17.63 -1.75 -23.19
C ALA A 498 -16.92 -0.44 -22.87
N VAL A 499 -16.58 -0.20 -21.59
CA VAL A 499 -15.78 0.95 -21.14
C VAL A 499 -14.35 0.88 -21.66
N LEU A 500 -13.66 -0.25 -21.47
CA LEU A 500 -12.25 -0.41 -21.88
C LEU A 500 -12.05 -0.44 -23.39
N ARG A 501 -13.09 -0.66 -24.20
CA ARG A 501 -13.05 -0.63 -25.67
C ARG A 501 -13.49 0.72 -26.25
N LEU A 502 -13.93 1.68 -25.44
CA LEU A 502 -14.30 3.02 -25.92
C LEU A 502 -13.15 3.65 -26.71
N ASP A 503 -13.45 4.24 -27.86
CA ASP A 503 -12.48 4.92 -28.71
C ASP A 503 -12.42 6.42 -28.40
N ASP A 504 -11.46 7.11 -29.02
CA ASP A 504 -11.28 8.56 -28.88
C ASP A 504 -12.55 9.35 -29.25
N GLY A 505 -13.34 8.88 -30.22
CA GLY A 505 -14.56 9.55 -30.68
C GLY A 505 -15.72 9.49 -29.68
N VAL A 506 -15.71 8.53 -28.74
CA VAL A 506 -16.65 8.49 -27.63
C VAL A 506 -16.18 9.38 -26.48
N VAL A 507 -14.87 9.42 -26.20
CA VAL A 507 -14.26 10.27 -25.16
C VAL A 507 -14.55 11.75 -25.42
N GLU A 508 -14.47 12.21 -26.66
CA GLU A 508 -14.78 13.60 -27.02
C GLU A 508 -16.25 13.94 -26.76
N ARG A 509 -17.18 13.05 -27.15
CA ARG A 509 -18.62 13.23 -26.88
C ARG A 509 -18.95 13.23 -25.38
N LEU A 510 -18.34 12.33 -24.60
CA LEU A 510 -18.53 12.28 -23.15
C LEU A 510 -17.94 13.51 -22.46
N SER A 511 -16.79 14.01 -22.93
CA SER A 511 -16.14 15.23 -22.43
C SER A 511 -16.94 16.50 -22.75
N GLU A 512 -17.66 16.52 -23.88
CA GLU A 512 -18.56 17.62 -24.28
C GLU A 512 -19.89 17.63 -23.51
N GLN A 513 -20.40 16.44 -23.13
CA GLN A 513 -21.67 16.28 -22.41
C GLN A 513 -21.56 16.50 -20.90
N THR A 514 -20.40 16.22 -20.30
CA THR A 514 -20.13 16.35 -18.84
C THR A 514 -19.90 17.79 -18.38
N GLY A 515 -20.00 18.78 -19.27
CA GLY A 515 -19.89 20.20 -18.92
C GLY A 515 -21.04 20.78 -18.07
N ASP A 516 -22.09 19.99 -17.79
CA ASP A 516 -23.29 20.42 -17.05
C ASP A 516 -23.63 19.53 -15.83
N PHE A 517 -23.07 18.31 -15.74
CA PHE A 517 -23.19 17.39 -14.60
C PHE A 517 -21.91 16.53 -14.55
N GLY A 518 -21.43 16.20 -13.33
CA GLY A 518 -20.09 15.67 -13.02
C GLY A 518 -19.46 14.65 -13.97
N VAL A 519 -18.12 14.58 -13.93
CA VAL A 519 -17.30 13.70 -14.77
C VAL A 519 -17.83 12.26 -14.68
N SER A 520 -18.19 11.68 -15.83
CA SER A 520 -18.59 10.27 -15.92
C SER A 520 -17.46 9.41 -15.33
N HIS A 521 -17.78 8.52 -14.37
CA HIS A 521 -16.82 7.71 -13.63
C HIS A 521 -15.93 6.82 -14.51
N GLU A 522 -16.35 6.61 -15.76
CA GLU A 522 -15.68 5.87 -16.81
C GLU A 522 -14.56 6.69 -17.48
N LEU A 523 -14.74 8.00 -17.64
CA LEU A 523 -13.85 8.88 -18.41
C LEU A 523 -12.38 8.82 -17.95
N PRO A 524 -12.06 8.87 -16.64
CA PRO A 524 -10.67 8.82 -16.19
C PRO A 524 -9.97 7.50 -16.55
N THR A 525 -10.67 6.36 -16.50
CA THR A 525 -10.10 5.05 -16.89
C THR A 525 -9.78 5.03 -18.38
N VAL A 526 -10.68 5.54 -19.21
CA VAL A 526 -10.50 5.57 -20.66
C VAL A 526 -9.33 6.49 -21.06
N LEU A 527 -9.21 7.65 -20.40
CA LEU A 527 -8.09 8.58 -20.63
C LEU A 527 -6.74 7.97 -20.29
N ILE A 528 -6.63 7.24 -19.16
CA ILE A 528 -5.39 6.56 -18.80
C ILE A 528 -5.05 5.47 -19.82
N ARG A 529 -6.02 4.63 -20.18
CA ARG A 529 -5.82 3.56 -21.18
C ARG A 529 -5.34 4.10 -22.52
N LEU A 530 -5.90 5.22 -22.97
CA LEU A 530 -5.52 5.89 -24.21
C LEU A 530 -4.19 6.68 -24.11
N GLY A 531 -3.57 6.74 -22.94
CA GLY A 531 -2.35 7.53 -22.72
C GLY A 531 -2.58 9.05 -22.73
N ARG A 532 -3.83 9.51 -22.58
CA ARG A 532 -4.23 10.94 -22.59
C ARG A 532 -4.04 11.58 -21.21
N LEU A 533 -2.83 11.48 -20.68
CA LEU A 533 -2.51 11.94 -19.33
C LEU A 533 -2.67 13.45 -19.15
N ASP A 534 -2.50 14.25 -20.20
CA ASP A 534 -2.69 15.70 -20.13
C ASP A 534 -4.15 16.12 -20.01
N ASP A 535 -5.06 15.37 -20.62
CA ASP A 535 -6.50 15.58 -20.46
C ASP A 535 -6.92 15.14 -19.04
N LEU A 536 -6.37 14.03 -18.55
CA LEU A 536 -6.56 13.60 -17.16
C LEU A 536 -6.00 14.64 -16.16
N ARG A 537 -4.83 15.22 -16.43
CA ARG A 537 -4.24 16.32 -15.64
C ARG A 537 -5.11 17.57 -15.67
N SER A 538 -5.67 17.91 -16.82
CA SER A 538 -6.55 19.07 -16.99
C SER A 538 -7.85 18.89 -16.22
N LEU A 539 -8.44 17.69 -16.26
CA LEU A 539 -9.62 17.34 -15.46
C LEU A 539 -9.31 17.35 -13.96
N ALA A 540 -8.15 16.84 -13.54
CA ALA A 540 -7.72 16.87 -12.15
C ALA A 540 -7.45 18.30 -11.65
N ALA A 541 -6.89 19.17 -12.49
CA ALA A 541 -6.69 20.59 -12.19
C ALA A 541 -8.01 21.37 -12.07
N GLY A 542 -9.11 20.83 -12.61
CA GLY A 542 -10.47 21.34 -12.43
C GLY A 542 -11.07 21.07 -11.04
N GLY A 543 -10.34 20.43 -10.13
CA GLY A 543 -10.76 20.17 -8.75
C GLY A 543 -11.51 18.85 -8.56
N ASP A 544 -11.61 18.00 -9.59
CA ASP A 544 -12.22 16.67 -9.44
C ASP A 544 -11.27 15.73 -8.68
N HIS A 545 -11.66 15.37 -7.46
CA HIS A 545 -10.88 14.53 -6.55
C HIS A 545 -10.78 13.08 -7.02
N ALA A 546 -11.79 12.52 -7.68
CA ALA A 546 -11.75 11.16 -8.19
C ALA A 546 -10.75 11.04 -9.35
N VAL A 547 -10.71 12.06 -10.22
CA VAL A 547 -9.72 12.19 -11.30
C VAL A 547 -8.31 12.37 -10.73
N SER A 548 -8.15 13.21 -9.70
CA SER A 548 -6.86 13.44 -9.02
C SER A 548 -6.29 12.17 -8.41
N TYR A 549 -7.14 11.34 -7.79
CA TYR A 549 -6.74 10.03 -7.27
C TYR A 549 -6.30 9.07 -8.38
N ARG A 550 -7.06 8.96 -9.48
CA ARG A 550 -6.68 8.08 -10.60
C ARG A 550 -5.37 8.53 -11.25
N LEU A 551 -5.14 9.83 -11.36
CA LEU A 551 -3.87 10.38 -11.84
C LEU A 551 -2.71 10.08 -10.89
N ALA A 552 -2.90 10.19 -9.57
CA ALA A 552 -1.89 9.78 -8.59
C ALA A 552 -1.50 8.30 -8.75
N ALA A 553 -2.47 7.41 -9.03
CA ALA A 553 -2.20 6.00 -9.29
C ALA A 553 -1.34 5.79 -10.56
N VAL A 554 -1.54 6.57 -11.63
CA VAL A 554 -0.66 6.57 -12.81
C VAL A 554 0.76 6.99 -12.46
N LEU A 555 0.90 8.10 -11.75
CA LEU A 555 2.21 8.64 -11.39
C LEU A 555 2.99 7.66 -10.48
N VAL A 556 2.31 6.90 -9.64
CA VAL A 556 2.91 5.80 -8.86
C VAL A 556 3.37 4.65 -9.77
N ALA A 557 2.54 4.25 -10.74
CA ALA A 557 2.85 3.16 -11.67
C ALA A 557 4.04 3.49 -12.60
N ASP A 558 4.11 4.74 -13.08
CA ASP A 558 5.20 5.24 -13.92
C ASP A 558 6.45 5.65 -13.10
N VAL A 559 6.39 5.55 -11.78
CA VAL A 559 7.46 5.92 -10.85
C VAL A 559 7.88 7.39 -10.99
N ASP A 560 6.96 8.26 -11.42
CA ASP A 560 7.18 9.70 -11.48
C ASP A 560 6.95 10.33 -10.10
N LEU A 561 7.88 10.02 -9.19
CA LEU A 561 7.95 10.60 -7.85
C LEU A 561 8.00 12.13 -7.90
N GLY A 562 8.62 12.72 -8.92
CA GLY A 562 8.78 14.18 -9.03
C GLY A 562 7.47 14.88 -9.33
N ALA A 563 6.65 14.34 -10.23
CA ALA A 563 5.30 14.85 -10.47
C ALA A 563 4.35 14.58 -9.29
N LEU A 564 4.45 13.40 -8.66
CA LEU A 564 3.64 13.07 -7.49
C LEU A 564 3.97 13.99 -6.29
N THR A 565 5.26 14.31 -6.08
CA THR A 565 5.72 15.24 -5.04
C THR A 565 5.21 16.64 -5.29
N ARG A 566 5.40 17.19 -6.50
CA ARG A 566 4.90 18.55 -6.83
C ARG A 566 3.41 18.69 -6.59
N ARG A 567 2.60 17.73 -7.03
CA ARG A 567 1.14 17.76 -6.79
C ARG A 567 0.79 17.69 -5.31
N ALA A 568 1.48 16.85 -4.54
CA ALA A 568 1.29 16.78 -3.11
C ALA A 568 1.67 18.11 -2.41
N ASP A 569 2.71 18.79 -2.89
CA ASP A 569 3.13 20.11 -2.42
C ASP A 569 2.13 21.21 -2.83
N ASP A 570 1.47 21.05 -3.97
CA ASP A 570 0.38 21.92 -4.45
C ASP A 570 -0.96 21.65 -3.72
N GLY A 571 -0.99 20.74 -2.73
CA GLY A 571 -2.16 20.45 -1.90
C GLY A 571 -3.07 19.32 -2.38
N ASP A 572 -2.66 18.52 -3.37
CA ASP A 572 -3.41 17.34 -3.82
C ASP A 572 -3.33 16.21 -2.77
N SER A 573 -4.43 16.00 -2.05
CA SER A 573 -4.55 14.98 -1.00
C SER A 573 -4.42 13.54 -1.51
N GLY A 574 -4.82 13.27 -2.77
CA GLY A 574 -4.66 11.97 -3.41
C GLY A 574 -3.20 11.68 -3.76
N ALA A 575 -2.49 12.70 -4.24
CA ALA A 575 -1.05 12.63 -4.48
C ALA A 575 -0.25 12.48 -3.16
N ALA A 576 -0.60 13.23 -2.12
CA ALA A 576 0.05 13.17 -0.80
C ALA A 576 -0.09 11.78 -0.16
N SER A 577 -1.30 11.20 -0.18
CA SER A 577 -1.56 9.84 0.33
C SER A 577 -0.81 8.75 -0.43
N SER A 578 -0.79 8.85 -1.76
CA SER A 578 -0.08 7.90 -2.64
C SER A 578 1.44 8.00 -2.45
N LEU A 579 1.96 9.23 -2.32
CA LEU A 579 3.38 9.51 -2.06
C LEU A 579 3.81 8.97 -0.70
N ALA A 580 3.06 9.25 0.37
CA ALA A 580 3.36 8.77 1.72
C ALA A 580 3.41 7.23 1.78
N THR A 581 2.47 6.56 1.11
CA THR A 581 2.45 5.10 1.00
C THR A 581 3.70 4.59 0.26
N LEU A 582 4.04 5.21 -0.87
CA LEU A 582 5.16 4.82 -1.69
C LEU A 582 6.52 5.05 -1.00
N LEU A 583 6.67 6.16 -0.26
CA LEU A 583 7.85 6.45 0.57
C LEU A 583 7.99 5.45 1.73
N SER A 584 6.88 5.09 2.38
CA SER A 584 6.84 4.08 3.45
C SER A 584 7.29 2.71 2.93
N ASP A 585 6.79 2.32 1.77
CA ASP A 585 7.14 1.06 1.12
C ASP A 585 8.61 0.99 0.70
N ARG A 586 9.19 2.12 0.29
CA ARG A 586 10.62 2.23 -0.02
C ARG A 586 11.50 2.34 1.23
N GLY A 587 10.88 2.48 2.41
CA GLY A 587 11.59 2.70 3.66
C GLY A 587 12.31 4.05 3.71
N ASP A 588 11.89 5.01 2.90
CA ASP A 588 12.45 6.36 2.85
C ASP A 588 11.91 7.19 4.03
N LEU A 589 12.45 6.87 5.19
CA LEU A 589 12.13 7.54 6.45
C LEU A 589 12.47 9.03 6.42
N GLY A 590 13.52 9.43 5.70
CA GLY A 590 13.99 10.82 5.66
C GLY A 590 12.92 11.71 5.04
N THR A 591 12.53 11.39 3.81
CA THR A 591 11.50 12.14 3.09
C THR A 591 10.13 12.06 3.79
N LEU A 592 9.76 10.91 4.36
CA LEU A 592 8.52 10.80 5.17
C LEU A 592 8.54 11.72 6.39
N THR A 593 9.69 11.83 7.07
CA THR A 593 9.86 12.69 8.25
C THR A 593 9.78 14.15 7.86
N GLU A 594 10.49 14.56 6.81
CA GLU A 594 10.47 15.95 6.30
C GLU A 594 9.04 16.39 5.92
N ARG A 595 8.29 15.52 5.24
CA ARG A 595 6.90 15.81 4.87
C ARG A 595 5.96 15.86 6.07
N ALA A 596 6.11 14.92 7.00
CA ALA A 596 5.33 14.93 8.24
C ALA A 596 5.61 16.19 9.08
N ASP A 597 6.87 16.66 9.13
CA ASP A 597 7.27 17.89 9.81
C ASP A 597 6.78 19.15 9.09
N ALA A 598 6.59 19.08 7.77
CA ALA A 598 5.94 20.13 6.98
C ALA A 598 4.40 20.14 7.10
N GLY A 599 3.81 19.22 7.86
CA GLY A 599 2.36 19.16 8.12
C GLY A 599 1.55 18.22 7.21
N ASP A 600 2.21 17.36 6.42
CA ASP A 600 1.53 16.33 5.62
C ASP A 600 0.98 15.22 6.53
N PHE A 601 -0.34 15.21 6.73
CA PHE A 601 -1.03 14.25 7.58
C PHE A 601 -0.82 12.79 7.14
N PHE A 602 -0.83 12.50 5.84
CA PHE A 602 -0.66 11.14 5.34
C PHE A 602 0.78 10.65 5.56
N ALA A 603 1.76 11.54 5.43
CA ALA A 603 3.15 11.23 5.77
C ALA A 603 3.32 10.97 7.26
N ALA A 604 2.70 11.79 8.13
CA ALA A 604 2.74 11.62 9.59
C ALA A 604 2.14 10.27 10.02
N ASP A 605 0.98 9.89 9.46
CA ASP A 605 0.33 8.61 9.74
C ASP A 605 1.20 7.40 9.33
N ARG A 606 1.71 7.41 8.09
CA ARG A 606 2.59 6.34 7.58
C ARG A 606 3.92 6.26 8.33
N LEU A 607 4.46 7.40 8.76
CA LEU A 607 5.67 7.46 9.57
C LEU A 607 5.45 6.88 10.96
N ALA A 608 4.36 7.25 11.64
CA ALA A 608 4.02 6.73 12.95
C ALA A 608 3.82 5.22 12.94
N ASP A 609 3.14 4.68 11.92
CA ASP A 609 3.00 3.23 11.70
C ASP A 609 4.36 2.53 11.54
N LEU A 610 5.25 3.11 10.72
CA LEU A 610 6.55 2.52 10.42
C LEU A 610 7.49 2.57 11.62
N LEU A 611 7.50 3.66 12.38
CA LEU A 611 8.26 3.78 13.63
C LEU A 611 7.73 2.80 14.69
N ALA A 612 6.39 2.66 14.79
CA ALA A 612 5.77 1.73 15.73
C ALA A 612 6.12 0.28 15.41
N TYR A 613 6.04 -0.08 14.14
CA TYR A 613 6.41 -1.40 13.64
C TYR A 613 7.89 -1.72 13.92
N ARG A 614 8.79 -0.73 13.80
CA ARG A 614 10.23 -0.89 14.09
C ARG A 614 10.54 -0.86 15.59
N GLY A 615 9.56 -0.55 16.44
CA GLY A 615 9.74 -0.40 17.88
C GLY A 615 10.59 0.80 18.27
N ASP A 616 10.71 1.80 17.38
CA ASP A 616 11.51 3.02 17.54
C ASP A 616 10.75 4.02 18.43
N VAL A 617 10.62 3.63 19.71
CA VAL A 617 9.80 4.34 20.70
C VAL A 617 10.33 5.72 21.01
N ASP A 618 11.64 5.94 20.94
CA ASP A 618 12.23 7.25 21.21
C ASP A 618 11.85 8.26 20.13
N ARG A 619 11.88 7.87 18.84
CA ARG A 619 11.41 8.74 17.75
C ARG A 619 9.90 8.99 17.79
N LEU A 620 9.10 7.97 18.14
CA LEU A 620 7.66 8.16 18.35
C LEU A 620 7.37 9.12 19.50
N ARG A 621 8.13 9.00 20.59
CA ARG A 621 8.06 9.88 21.75
C ARG A 621 8.39 11.33 21.37
N ASP A 622 9.52 11.54 20.72
CA ASP A 622 9.94 12.85 20.23
C ASP A 622 8.88 13.53 19.34
N ARG A 623 8.20 12.77 18.47
CA ARG A 623 7.12 13.32 17.62
C ARG A 623 5.86 13.62 18.41
N ALA A 624 5.46 12.71 19.29
CA ALA A 624 4.31 12.92 20.17
C ALA A 624 4.50 14.15 21.07
N ASP A 625 5.72 14.38 21.56
CA ASP A 625 6.10 15.55 22.37
C ASP A 625 6.06 16.87 21.58
N ARG A 626 6.19 16.80 20.25
CA ARG A 626 6.01 17.94 19.34
C ARG A 626 4.55 18.15 18.92
N GLY A 627 3.61 17.37 19.46
CA GLY A 627 2.17 17.50 19.20
C GLY A 627 1.63 16.64 18.05
N ASP A 628 2.40 15.69 17.53
CA ASP A 628 1.92 14.72 16.54
C ASP A 628 0.95 13.72 17.20
N ARG A 629 -0.36 13.96 17.02
CA ARG A 629 -1.44 13.16 17.63
C ARG A 629 -1.41 11.71 17.17
N VAL A 630 -0.99 11.43 15.93
CA VAL A 630 -0.95 10.05 15.41
C VAL A 630 0.22 9.30 16.02
N ALA A 631 1.38 9.94 16.17
CA ALA A 631 2.51 9.39 16.91
C ALA A 631 2.17 9.14 18.39
N GLY A 632 1.47 10.07 19.04
CA GLY A 632 1.00 9.91 20.42
C GLY A 632 0.09 8.70 20.61
N ARG A 633 -0.87 8.50 19.69
CA ARG A 633 -1.74 7.30 19.69
C ARG A 633 -0.94 6.01 19.54
N ARG A 634 -0.04 5.93 18.55
CA ARG A 634 0.79 4.73 18.32
C ARG A 634 1.76 4.45 19.46
N LEU A 635 2.29 5.49 20.09
CA LEU A 635 3.13 5.41 21.27
C LEU A 635 2.35 4.89 22.49
N ALA A 636 1.16 5.42 22.77
CA ALA A 636 0.31 4.96 23.87
C ALA A 636 -0.04 3.47 23.73
N THR A 637 -0.40 3.03 22.52
CA THR A 637 -0.61 1.61 22.20
C THR A 637 0.64 0.77 22.46
N LEU A 638 1.83 1.23 22.05
CA LEU A 638 3.08 0.51 22.28
C LEU A 638 3.48 0.44 23.75
N LEU A 639 3.32 1.52 24.51
CA LEU A 639 3.62 1.56 25.94
C LEU A 639 2.65 0.65 26.72
N PHE A 640 1.37 0.62 26.33
CA PHE A 640 0.38 -0.32 26.87
C PHE A 640 0.80 -1.76 26.66
N HIS A 641 1.19 -2.13 25.43
CA HIS A 641 1.64 -3.49 25.13
C HIS A 641 2.97 -3.86 25.81
N ARG A 642 3.79 -2.88 26.23
CA ARG A 642 5.03 -3.08 27.00
C ARG A 642 4.82 -3.09 28.51
N ASP A 643 3.58 -2.93 28.99
CA ASP A 643 3.23 -2.75 30.41
C ASP A 643 4.02 -1.61 31.10
N ASP A 644 4.41 -0.59 30.33
CA ASP A 644 5.15 0.57 30.84
C ASP A 644 4.17 1.62 31.38
N LEU A 645 3.45 1.22 32.42
CA LEU A 645 2.42 2.02 33.07
C LEU A 645 2.98 3.32 33.65
N ALA A 646 4.27 3.32 34.04
CA ALA A 646 4.98 4.51 34.49
C ALA A 646 5.16 5.53 33.36
N ALA A 647 5.56 5.08 32.17
CA ALA A 647 5.65 5.96 31.00
C ALA A 647 4.28 6.47 30.54
N ILE A 648 3.25 5.62 30.54
CA ILE A 648 1.87 6.05 30.20
C ILE A 648 1.38 7.09 31.20
N ARG A 649 1.60 6.86 32.51
CA ARG A 649 1.22 7.79 33.58
C ARG A 649 1.96 9.11 33.47
N SER A 650 3.27 9.08 33.29
CA SER A 650 4.08 10.29 33.09
C SER A 650 3.62 11.10 31.88
N ARG A 651 3.20 10.45 30.79
CA ARG A 651 2.70 11.15 29.59
C ARG A 651 1.32 11.74 29.79
N ALA A 652 0.43 11.01 30.45
CA ALA A 652 -0.89 11.52 30.84
C ALA A 652 -0.75 12.78 31.72
N GLU A 653 0.20 12.77 32.67
CA GLU A 653 0.53 13.91 33.53
C GLU A 653 1.10 15.11 32.76
N THR A 654 1.74 14.88 31.61
CA THR A 654 2.22 15.95 30.71
C THR A 654 1.18 16.44 29.71
N GLY A 655 -0.06 15.94 29.76
CA GLY A 655 -1.16 16.38 28.90
C GLY A 655 -1.34 15.59 27.59
N ASP A 656 -0.74 14.41 27.46
CA ASP A 656 -0.99 13.52 26.33
C ASP A 656 -2.37 12.83 26.49
N GLU A 657 -3.37 13.31 25.73
CA GLU A 657 -4.77 12.85 25.82
C GLU A 657 -4.93 11.35 25.52
N GLU A 658 -4.14 10.80 24.60
CA GLU A 658 -4.21 9.37 24.22
C GLU A 658 -3.56 8.48 25.30
N ALA A 659 -2.49 8.96 25.94
CA ALA A 659 -1.92 8.30 27.11
C ALA A 659 -2.86 8.36 28.32
N ALA A 660 -3.54 9.49 28.55
CA ALA A 660 -4.53 9.64 29.61
C ALA A 660 -5.76 8.74 29.40
N ARG A 661 -6.24 8.60 28.15
CA ARG A 661 -7.29 7.64 27.79
C ARG A 661 -6.86 6.21 28.06
N THR A 662 -5.69 5.81 27.57
CA THR A 662 -5.14 4.46 27.75
C THR A 662 -4.88 4.15 29.24
N LEU A 663 -4.42 5.11 30.03
CA LEU A 663 -4.23 4.96 31.47
C LEU A 663 -5.56 4.69 32.20
N ARG A 664 -6.63 5.41 31.83
CA ARG A 664 -7.96 5.21 32.41
C ARG A 664 -8.50 3.81 32.12
N GLU A 665 -8.30 3.31 30.91
CA GLU A 665 -8.66 1.93 30.51
C GLU A 665 -7.90 0.89 31.36
N ILE A 666 -6.58 1.04 31.53
CA ILE A 666 -5.77 0.13 32.35
C ILE A 666 -6.19 0.13 33.82
N LEU A 667 -6.43 1.30 34.41
CA LEU A 667 -6.78 1.42 35.83
C LEU A 667 -8.19 0.88 36.11
N ALA A 668 -9.12 1.07 35.16
CA ALA A 668 -10.46 0.49 35.21
C ALA A 668 -10.41 -1.05 35.18
N ASP A 669 -9.60 -1.63 34.29
CA ASP A 669 -9.44 -3.09 34.18
C ASP A 669 -8.76 -3.71 35.42
N ARG A 670 -7.90 -2.97 36.12
CA ARG A 670 -7.21 -3.45 37.34
C ARG A 670 -8.01 -3.25 38.63
N GLY A 671 -9.17 -2.61 38.57
CA GLY A 671 -9.98 -2.28 39.75
C GLY A 671 -9.25 -1.34 40.72
N GLU A 672 -8.23 -0.62 40.24
CA GLU A 672 -7.53 0.40 41.02
C GLU A 672 -8.35 1.69 40.96
N PRO A 673 -8.51 2.42 42.09
CA PRO A 673 -9.22 3.69 42.06
C PRO A 673 -8.50 4.64 41.10
N VAL A 674 -9.24 5.17 40.13
CA VAL A 674 -8.82 6.27 39.25
C VAL A 674 -8.61 7.50 40.13
N GLY A 675 -7.45 7.58 40.78
CA GLY A 675 -7.00 8.77 41.46
C GLY A 675 -6.49 9.74 40.42
N ASP A 676 -7.37 10.57 39.87
CA ASP A 676 -6.96 11.66 39.00
C ASP A 676 -6.64 12.90 39.86
N PRO A 677 -5.42 13.46 39.80
CA PRO A 677 -5.17 14.82 40.23
C PRO A 677 -5.71 15.78 39.15
N GLY A 678 -7.04 15.85 38.96
CA GLY A 678 -7.59 16.83 38.03
C GLY A 678 -9.09 16.81 37.71
N ALA A 679 -9.71 15.65 37.44
CA ALA A 679 -11.06 15.63 36.83
C ALA A 679 -12.16 14.96 37.68
N ASP A 680 -13.34 15.59 37.67
CA ASP A 680 -14.64 15.15 38.21
C ASP A 680 -15.10 13.83 37.52
N PRO A 681 -15.71 12.85 38.23
CA PRO A 681 -16.00 11.54 37.69
C PRO A 681 -17.31 11.57 36.89
N GLY A 682 -17.25 11.43 35.56
CA GLY A 682 -18.48 11.44 34.76
C GLY A 682 -18.47 11.14 33.26
N ASP A 683 -17.34 11.02 32.54
CA ASP A 683 -17.40 10.89 31.08
C ASP A 683 -17.02 9.48 30.54
N PRO A 684 -17.89 8.81 29.74
CA PRO A 684 -17.58 7.58 29.02
C PRO A 684 -16.88 7.83 27.66
N PRO A 685 -16.33 6.78 26.99
CA PRO A 685 -15.51 6.92 25.77
C PRO A 685 -16.28 7.15 24.47
N MET A 686 -15.57 7.71 23.49
CA MET A 686 -15.99 8.29 22.20
C MET A 686 -16.66 7.39 21.15
N ASP A 687 -16.86 6.09 21.39
CA ASP A 687 -17.43 5.18 20.37
C ASP A 687 -18.97 5.06 20.40
N LEU A 688 -19.65 5.97 21.12
CA LEU A 688 -21.09 5.87 21.38
C LEU A 688 -21.91 7.15 21.13
N LEU A 689 -21.44 8.07 20.27
CA LEU A 689 -22.09 9.38 20.09
C LEU A 689 -22.32 9.80 18.64
N LEU A 690 -22.95 8.92 17.86
CA LEU A 690 -23.82 9.35 16.76
C LEU A 690 -25.24 8.92 17.08
N HIS A 691 -26.01 9.89 17.61
CA HIS A 691 -27.43 9.89 17.99
C HIS A 691 -27.78 9.54 19.46
N ASP A 692 -28.32 10.57 20.15
CA ASP A 692 -29.18 10.54 21.33
C ASP A 692 -28.67 9.82 22.61
N ASP A 693 -27.63 10.34 23.26
CA ASP A 693 -27.35 10.00 24.66
C ASP A 693 -28.14 10.92 25.63
N PRO A 694 -29.07 10.40 26.43
CA PRO A 694 -29.90 11.17 27.36
C PRO A 694 -29.15 11.71 28.60
N THR A 695 -27.87 11.38 28.82
CA THR A 695 -27.12 11.85 30.00
C THR A 695 -26.84 13.37 29.99
N PHE A 696 -26.57 13.99 28.84
CA PHE A 696 -26.25 15.42 28.75
C PHE A 696 -27.48 16.34 28.71
N ALA A 697 -28.64 15.84 28.27
CA ALA A 697 -29.90 16.59 28.27
C ALA A 697 -30.41 16.97 29.68
N SER A 698 -29.82 16.37 30.73
CA SER A 698 -30.19 16.60 32.13
C SER A 698 -29.36 17.68 32.84
N LEU A 699 -28.27 18.16 32.23
CA LEU A 699 -27.39 19.18 32.83
C LEU A 699 -27.96 20.58 32.60
N SER A 700 -27.92 21.41 33.65
CA SER A 700 -28.32 22.81 33.52
C SER A 700 -27.29 23.59 32.68
N LEU A 701 -27.72 24.64 31.97
CA LEU A 701 -26.80 25.54 31.25
C LEU A 701 -25.73 26.13 32.19
N ALA A 702 -26.06 26.31 33.47
CA ALA A 702 -25.12 26.78 34.49
C ALA A 702 -24.06 25.71 34.83
N GLU A 703 -24.45 24.42 34.87
CA GLU A 703 -23.52 23.29 34.99
C GLU A 703 -22.63 23.16 33.75
N LEU A 704 -23.19 23.31 32.54
CA LEU A 704 -22.43 23.24 31.29
C LEU A 704 -21.39 24.36 31.20
N ARG A 705 -21.77 25.61 31.53
CA ARG A 705 -20.83 26.75 31.62
C ARG A 705 -19.71 26.49 32.62
N LYS A 706 -20.06 26.00 33.82
CA LYS A 706 -19.08 25.73 34.89
C LYS A 706 -18.08 24.64 34.53
N ARG A 707 -18.50 23.65 33.73
CA ARG A 707 -17.64 22.54 33.31
C ARG A 707 -16.83 22.84 32.05
N ALA A 708 -17.24 23.82 31.22
CA ALA A 708 -16.56 24.16 29.97
C ALA A 708 -15.20 24.86 30.16
N ASP A 709 -14.92 25.45 31.32
CA ASP A 709 -13.67 26.20 31.57
C ASP A 709 -12.46 25.29 31.93
N GLY A 710 -12.61 23.96 31.88
CA GLY A 710 -11.53 23.01 32.19
C GLY A 710 -11.68 21.59 31.61
N SER A 711 -12.54 21.37 30.60
CA SER A 711 -12.88 20.02 30.09
C SER A 711 -12.82 19.93 28.56
N GLY A 712 -12.66 18.70 28.04
CA GLY A 712 -12.50 18.41 26.60
C GLY A 712 -13.71 18.72 25.70
N VAL A 713 -13.52 18.49 24.40
CA VAL A 713 -14.36 18.90 23.26
C VAL A 713 -15.87 18.57 23.40
N HIS A 714 -16.25 17.55 24.20
CA HIS A 714 -17.65 17.13 24.38
C HIS A 714 -18.50 18.11 25.20
N ILE A 715 -17.95 18.69 26.27
CA ILE A 715 -18.67 19.69 27.09
C ILE A 715 -18.77 21.02 26.33
N SER A 716 -17.74 21.34 25.54
CA SER A 716 -17.75 22.46 24.59
C SER A 716 -18.84 22.28 23.52
N TYR A 717 -19.00 21.09 22.93
CA TYR A 717 -20.08 20.79 21.99
C TYR A 717 -21.47 20.91 22.63
N ALA A 718 -21.70 20.26 23.78
CA ALA A 718 -23.00 20.29 24.45
C ALA A 718 -23.39 21.72 24.89
N LEU A 719 -22.42 22.51 25.35
CA LEU A 719 -22.64 23.92 25.67
C LEU A 719 -22.88 24.77 24.40
N ALA A 720 -22.10 24.58 23.33
CA ALA A 720 -22.28 25.30 22.07
C ALA A 720 -23.64 25.00 21.42
N ALA A 721 -24.09 23.75 21.45
CA ALA A 721 -25.41 23.35 21.00
C ALA A 721 -26.50 24.00 21.85
N ALA A 722 -26.41 23.93 23.18
CA ALA A 722 -27.39 24.55 24.08
C ALA A 722 -27.44 26.09 23.95
N LEU A 723 -26.29 26.75 23.77
CA LEU A 723 -26.21 28.18 23.49
C LEU A 723 -26.77 28.51 22.10
N GLY A 724 -26.57 27.61 21.11
CA GLY A 724 -27.14 27.70 19.78
C GLY A 724 -28.67 27.66 19.79
N ASP A 725 -29.22 26.67 20.49
CA ASP A 725 -30.67 26.49 20.68
C ASP A 725 -31.32 27.67 21.44
N LEU A 726 -30.59 28.24 22.42
CA LEU A 726 -31.00 29.47 23.12
C LEU A 726 -30.77 30.74 22.29
N GLY A 727 -30.00 30.64 21.21
CA GLY A 727 -29.63 31.77 20.35
C GLY A 727 -28.71 32.79 21.03
N ASP A 728 -27.87 32.36 21.98
CA ASP A 728 -26.91 33.20 22.70
C ASP A 728 -25.65 33.45 21.85
N VAL A 729 -25.82 34.29 20.83
CA VAL A 729 -24.79 34.64 19.84
C VAL A 729 -23.57 35.30 20.49
N ALA A 730 -23.74 36.01 21.61
CA ALA A 730 -22.65 36.74 22.26
C ALA A 730 -21.65 35.77 22.92
N GLU A 731 -22.15 34.78 23.66
CA GLU A 731 -21.27 33.79 24.31
C GLU A 731 -20.66 32.81 23.30
N LEU A 732 -21.42 32.42 22.26
CA LEU A 732 -20.89 31.66 21.14
C LEU A 732 -19.78 32.41 20.40
N ALA A 733 -19.96 33.71 20.19
CA ALA A 733 -18.99 34.61 19.57
C ALA A 733 -17.69 34.73 20.37
N GLU A 734 -17.80 34.86 21.69
CA GLU A 734 -16.66 34.97 22.61
C GLU A 734 -15.87 33.66 22.66
N ARG A 735 -16.57 32.52 22.76
CA ARG A 735 -15.94 31.19 22.74
C ARG A 735 -15.28 30.86 21.40
N ALA A 736 -15.94 31.16 20.28
CA ALA A 736 -15.35 30.99 18.95
C ALA A 736 -14.07 31.83 18.78
N ALA A 737 -14.05 33.06 19.32
CA ALA A 737 -12.86 33.92 19.31
C ALA A 737 -11.73 33.39 20.21
N ALA A 738 -12.07 32.62 21.25
CA ALA A 738 -11.11 31.92 22.11
C ALA A 738 -10.61 30.59 21.52
N GLY A 739 -11.04 30.21 20.30
CA GLY A 739 -10.60 29.01 19.60
C GLY A 739 -11.53 27.79 19.72
N ASP A 740 -12.72 27.94 20.30
CA ASP A 740 -13.71 26.87 20.36
C ASP A 740 -14.36 26.63 18.99
N SER A 741 -13.95 25.53 18.33
CA SER A 741 -14.42 25.17 16.99
C SER A 741 -15.89 24.75 16.95
N MET A 742 -16.43 24.21 18.06
CA MET A 742 -17.84 23.83 18.15
C MET A 742 -18.74 25.05 18.36
N ALA A 743 -18.29 26.02 19.16
CA ALA A 743 -18.96 27.31 19.27
C ALA A 743 -18.97 28.05 17.93
N SER A 744 -17.89 27.99 17.15
CA SER A 744 -17.81 28.55 15.79
C SER A 744 -18.83 27.90 14.83
N TYR A 745 -18.97 26.57 14.87
CA TYR A 745 -19.97 25.84 14.08
C TYR A 745 -21.42 26.23 14.42
N HIS A 746 -21.79 26.21 15.71
CA HIS A 746 -23.15 26.56 16.14
C HIS A 746 -23.44 28.06 15.96
N LEU A 747 -22.43 28.94 16.11
CA LEU A 747 -22.53 30.36 15.80
C LEU A 747 -22.84 30.57 14.31
N ALA A 748 -22.12 29.91 13.40
CA ALA A 748 -22.34 30.02 11.97
C ALA A 748 -23.76 29.58 11.59
N ALA A 749 -24.27 28.51 12.21
CA ALA A 749 -25.65 28.05 12.03
C ALA A 749 -26.68 29.09 12.51
N VAL A 750 -26.52 29.63 13.72
CA VAL A 750 -27.44 30.64 14.26
C VAL A 750 -27.41 31.95 13.47
N LEU A 751 -26.23 32.40 13.02
CA LEU A 751 -26.11 33.59 12.18
C LEU A 751 -26.74 33.38 10.80
N ALA A 752 -26.61 32.18 10.22
CA ALA A 752 -27.24 31.81 8.96
C ALA A 752 -28.77 31.77 9.08
N ASP A 753 -29.29 31.17 10.16
CA ASP A 753 -30.73 31.09 10.41
C ASP A 753 -31.35 32.48 10.69
N ARG A 754 -30.54 33.42 11.20
CA ARG A 754 -30.91 34.83 11.39
C ARG A 754 -30.69 35.72 10.16
N ASP A 755 -30.14 35.19 9.06
CA ASP A 755 -29.72 35.92 7.86
C ASP A 755 -28.75 37.09 8.18
N ASP A 756 -27.92 36.95 9.22
CA ASP A 756 -26.91 37.94 9.63
C ASP A 756 -25.61 37.75 8.81
N ILE A 757 -25.76 37.98 7.51
CA ILE A 757 -24.71 37.79 6.50
C ILE A 757 -23.50 38.71 6.74
N ALA A 758 -23.72 39.88 7.36
CA ALA A 758 -22.65 40.83 7.64
C ALA A 758 -21.68 40.29 8.71
N GLU A 759 -22.20 39.68 9.77
CA GLU A 759 -21.36 39.05 10.80
C GLU A 759 -20.70 37.76 10.30
N LEU A 760 -21.41 36.94 9.51
CA LEU A 760 -20.83 35.76 8.87
C LEU A 760 -19.63 36.12 7.97
N ASN A 761 -19.75 37.18 7.16
CA ASN A 761 -18.65 37.63 6.30
C ASN A 761 -17.47 38.13 7.14
N ARG A 762 -17.70 39.01 8.12
CA ARG A 762 -16.64 39.52 8.99
C ARG A 762 -15.83 38.41 9.67
N ARG A 763 -16.51 37.33 10.10
CA ARG A 763 -15.85 36.18 10.75
C ARG A 763 -15.13 35.27 9.76
N ALA A 764 -15.72 35.03 8.58
CA ALA A 764 -15.05 34.28 7.52
C ALA A 764 -13.77 34.98 7.03
N ASP A 765 -13.76 36.32 7.01
CA ASP A 765 -12.62 37.17 6.70
C ASP A 765 -11.54 37.14 7.80
N SER A 766 -11.94 36.95 9.06
CA SER A 766 -11.00 36.73 10.19
C SER A 766 -10.50 35.28 10.32
N GLY A 767 -10.85 34.39 9.38
CA GLY A 767 -10.36 33.01 9.33
C GLY A 767 -11.28 31.95 9.94
N ASP A 768 -12.53 32.30 10.30
CA ASP A 768 -13.51 31.34 10.80
C ASP A 768 -14.03 30.44 9.67
N PHE A 769 -13.57 29.18 9.67
CA PHE A 769 -13.87 28.19 8.62
C PHE A 769 -15.36 27.80 8.58
N ALA A 770 -16.03 27.69 9.73
CA ALA A 770 -17.42 27.28 9.79
C ALA A 770 -18.34 28.37 9.20
N CYS A 771 -18.04 29.64 9.48
CA CYS A 771 -18.74 30.77 8.86
C CYS A 771 -18.51 30.82 7.34
N ARG A 772 -17.29 30.48 6.87
CA ARG A 772 -16.95 30.42 5.44
C ARG A 772 -17.71 29.33 4.70
N ALA A 773 -17.77 28.13 5.27
CA ALA A 773 -18.51 27.00 4.72
C ALA A 773 -20.02 27.31 4.63
N ARG A 774 -20.59 27.89 5.69
CA ARG A 774 -22.03 28.24 5.73
C ARG A 774 -22.38 29.37 4.76
N LEU A 775 -21.48 30.34 4.54
CA LEU A 775 -21.62 31.36 3.50
C LEU A 775 -21.62 30.77 2.09
N ALA A 776 -20.73 29.81 1.80
CA ALA A 776 -20.69 29.14 0.50
C ALA A 776 -22.02 28.42 0.20
N GLU A 777 -22.59 27.74 1.19
CA GLU A 777 -23.90 27.09 1.08
C GLU A 777 -25.04 28.10 0.84
N LEU A 778 -25.06 29.22 1.57
CA LEU A 778 -26.08 30.28 1.39
C LEU A 778 -25.95 30.98 0.03
N ARG A 779 -24.73 31.17 -0.47
CA ARG A 779 -24.44 31.78 -1.79
C ARG A 779 -24.84 30.85 -2.93
N SER A 780 -24.62 29.53 -2.78
CA SER A 780 -25.11 28.51 -3.71
C SER A 780 -26.65 28.53 -3.85
N ARG A 781 -27.38 28.88 -2.78
CA ARG A 781 -28.86 28.93 -2.78
C ARG A 781 -29.48 30.23 -3.34
N ARG A 782 -28.74 31.34 -3.48
CA ARG A 782 -29.29 32.66 -3.88
C ARG A 782 -28.61 33.21 -5.16
N SER A 783 -28.96 32.69 -6.35
CA SER A 783 -28.38 33.11 -7.65
C SER A 783 -28.97 34.38 -8.31
N ALA A 784 -29.76 35.20 -7.61
CA ALA A 784 -30.42 36.37 -8.23
C ALA A 784 -29.73 37.72 -7.99
N ALA A 785 -28.95 37.87 -6.91
CA ALA A 785 -28.26 39.11 -6.57
C ALA A 785 -26.77 39.03 -6.93
N GLU A 786 -26.21 40.16 -7.37
CA GLU A 786 -24.75 40.30 -7.41
C GLU A 786 -24.22 40.23 -5.97
N PRO A 787 -23.21 39.39 -5.68
CA PRO A 787 -22.59 39.38 -4.37
C PRO A 787 -22.03 40.77 -4.02
N ALA A 788 -22.39 41.29 -2.85
CA ALA A 788 -21.97 42.62 -2.42
C ALA A 788 -20.43 42.73 -2.40
N GLY A 789 -19.88 43.73 -3.09
CA GLY A 789 -18.43 43.97 -3.18
C GLY A 789 -17.69 43.12 -4.22
N LEU A 790 -18.38 42.30 -5.03
CA LEU A 790 -17.73 41.46 -6.05
C LEU A 790 -16.98 42.29 -7.11
N ARG A 791 -17.60 43.38 -7.59
CA ARG A 791 -16.95 44.33 -8.51
C ARG A 791 -15.77 45.04 -7.87
N ASP A 792 -15.92 45.52 -6.64
CA ASP A 792 -14.85 46.25 -5.95
C ASP A 792 -13.62 45.36 -5.71
N ARG A 793 -13.82 44.08 -5.39
CA ARG A 793 -12.72 43.09 -5.27
C ARG A 793 -12.11 42.73 -6.62
N ALA A 794 -12.92 42.50 -7.64
CA ALA A 794 -12.43 42.23 -8.99
C ALA A 794 -11.63 43.42 -9.55
N ASP A 795 -12.06 44.65 -9.25
CA ASP A 795 -11.39 45.91 -9.62
C ASP A 795 -10.12 46.14 -8.79
N ALA A 796 -10.01 45.56 -7.59
CA ALA A 796 -8.80 45.54 -6.78
C ALA A 796 -7.78 44.45 -7.21
N GLY A 797 -8.09 43.65 -8.23
CA GLY A 797 -7.18 42.63 -8.78
C GLY A 797 -7.31 41.23 -8.16
N ASP A 798 -8.38 40.97 -7.42
CA ASP A 798 -8.66 39.64 -6.86
C ASP A 798 -9.08 38.66 -7.97
N GLY A 799 -8.23 37.66 -8.24
CA GLY A 799 -8.43 36.69 -9.33
C GLY A 799 -9.66 35.80 -9.16
N GLU A 800 -10.05 35.47 -7.92
CA GLU A 800 -11.24 34.66 -7.64
C GLU A 800 -12.51 35.50 -7.88
N ALA A 801 -12.50 36.76 -7.43
CA ALA A 801 -13.57 37.71 -7.70
C ALA A 801 -13.70 38.05 -9.19
N GLN A 802 -12.59 38.14 -9.93
CA GLN A 802 -12.58 38.32 -11.39
C GLN A 802 -13.21 37.14 -12.11
N GLN A 803 -12.90 35.90 -11.70
CA GLN A 803 -13.50 34.69 -12.25
C GLN A 803 -15.02 34.64 -12.01
N ASP A 804 -15.44 34.88 -10.78
CA ASP A 804 -16.85 34.85 -10.37
C ASP A 804 -17.67 35.95 -11.05
N LEU A 805 -17.10 37.15 -11.16
CA LEU A 805 -17.73 38.26 -11.86
C LEU A 805 -17.80 38.00 -13.37
N ALA A 806 -16.76 37.44 -13.98
CA ALA A 806 -16.76 37.10 -15.40
C ALA A 806 -17.82 36.03 -15.73
N ALA A 807 -17.99 35.04 -14.87
CA ALA A 807 -19.06 34.04 -14.98
C ALA A 807 -20.45 34.69 -14.86
N TRP A 808 -20.65 35.49 -13.82
CA TRP A 808 -21.91 36.20 -13.58
C TRP A 808 -22.29 37.17 -14.72
N LEU A 809 -21.31 37.89 -15.27
CA LEU A 809 -21.51 38.79 -16.43
C LEU A 809 -21.77 38.02 -17.73
N SER A 810 -21.12 36.86 -17.91
CA SER A 810 -21.34 35.97 -19.06
C SER A 810 -22.76 35.42 -19.08
N ASP A 811 -23.27 34.96 -17.94
CA ASP A 811 -24.62 34.39 -17.82
C ASP A 811 -25.71 35.42 -18.12
N ARG A 812 -25.43 36.69 -17.84
CA ARG A 812 -26.32 37.82 -18.18
C ARG A 812 -26.08 38.38 -19.57
N GLY A 813 -25.07 37.89 -20.29
CA GLY A 813 -24.72 38.35 -21.63
C GLY A 813 -24.22 39.80 -21.70
N SER A 814 -23.61 40.30 -20.62
CA SER A 814 -23.09 41.67 -20.46
C SER A 814 -21.79 41.89 -21.23
N LEU A 815 -21.88 41.85 -22.57
CA LEU A 815 -20.73 41.94 -23.48
C LEU A 815 -19.87 43.21 -23.31
N ALA A 816 -20.50 44.36 -23.06
CA ALA A 816 -19.78 45.64 -22.96
C ALA A 816 -18.88 45.70 -21.72
N GLU A 817 -19.35 45.17 -20.59
CA GLU A 817 -18.58 45.12 -19.35
C GLU A 817 -17.47 44.06 -19.43
N LEU A 818 -17.77 42.88 -19.98
CA LEU A 818 -16.75 41.86 -20.28
C LEU A 818 -15.66 42.39 -21.22
N ALA A 819 -16.04 43.16 -22.25
CA ALA A 819 -15.09 43.79 -23.18
C ALA A 819 -14.23 44.87 -22.51
N GLY A 820 -14.82 45.68 -21.63
CA GLY A 820 -14.09 46.67 -20.84
C GLY A 820 -13.07 46.03 -19.89
N ARG A 821 -13.48 44.99 -19.15
CA ARG A 821 -12.62 44.26 -18.21
C ARG A 821 -11.50 43.50 -18.93
N ALA A 822 -11.82 42.82 -20.03
CA ALA A 822 -10.81 42.17 -20.88
C ALA A 822 -9.78 43.17 -21.43
N GLY A 823 -10.22 44.39 -21.81
CA GLY A 823 -9.33 45.47 -22.25
C GLY A 823 -8.43 46.04 -21.15
N SER A 824 -8.80 45.85 -19.88
CA SER A 824 -8.01 46.22 -18.70
C SER A 824 -7.10 45.10 -18.19
N GLY A 825 -7.04 43.95 -18.89
CA GLY A 825 -6.17 42.83 -18.56
C GLY A 825 -6.81 41.69 -17.74
N ASP A 826 -8.13 41.70 -17.54
CA ASP A 826 -8.85 40.59 -16.88
C ASP A 826 -8.96 39.37 -17.82
N TRP A 827 -8.14 38.35 -17.56
CA TRP A 827 -8.08 37.11 -18.34
C TRP A 827 -9.40 36.32 -18.34
N PHE A 828 -10.10 36.27 -17.21
CA PHE A 828 -11.35 35.53 -17.07
C PHE A 828 -12.49 36.20 -17.85
N ALA A 829 -12.56 37.53 -17.79
CA ALA A 829 -13.47 38.32 -18.60
C ALA A 829 -13.17 38.17 -20.11
N GLY A 830 -11.88 38.19 -20.50
CA GLY A 830 -11.45 37.97 -21.89
C GLY A 830 -11.84 36.58 -22.42
N THR A 831 -11.67 35.55 -21.61
CA THR A 831 -12.04 34.16 -21.97
C THR A 831 -13.55 34.01 -22.16
N ARG A 832 -14.34 34.50 -21.20
CA ARG A 832 -15.81 34.47 -21.28
C ARG A 832 -16.34 35.31 -22.44
N LEU A 833 -15.71 36.45 -22.72
CA LEU A 833 -16.04 37.29 -23.87
C LEU A 833 -15.78 36.57 -25.21
N ALA A 834 -14.62 35.95 -25.38
CA ALA A 834 -14.28 35.22 -26.61
C ALA A 834 -15.25 34.05 -26.87
N GLN A 835 -15.63 33.33 -25.81
CA GLN A 835 -16.66 32.29 -25.87
C GLN A 835 -18.03 32.85 -26.28
N LEU A 836 -18.48 33.94 -25.65
CA LEU A 836 -19.80 34.52 -25.92
C LEU A 836 -19.89 35.15 -27.31
N LEU A 837 -18.82 35.81 -27.78
CA LEU A 837 -18.70 36.33 -29.14
C LEU A 837 -18.76 35.20 -30.18
N THR A 838 -18.10 34.07 -29.90
CA THR A 838 -18.15 32.89 -30.77
C THR A 838 -19.55 32.29 -30.83
N ARG A 839 -20.22 32.11 -29.69
CA ARG A 839 -21.60 31.60 -29.61
C ARG A 839 -22.60 32.49 -30.37
N ARG A 840 -22.36 33.80 -30.40
CA ARG A 840 -23.19 34.77 -31.14
C ARG A 840 -22.77 34.96 -32.61
N GLY A 841 -21.80 34.19 -33.11
CA GLY A 841 -21.38 34.22 -34.51
C GLY A 841 -20.39 35.35 -34.87
N HIS A 842 -19.81 36.03 -33.88
CA HIS A 842 -18.87 37.14 -34.08
C HIS A 842 -17.40 36.66 -34.16
N SER A 843 -17.12 35.58 -34.89
CA SER A 843 -15.76 35.01 -34.97
C SER A 843 -14.72 35.93 -35.62
N ALA A 844 -15.15 36.89 -36.45
CA ALA A 844 -14.25 37.91 -37.01
C ALA A 844 -13.68 38.85 -35.93
N GLU A 845 -14.47 39.15 -34.90
CA GLU A 845 -14.05 39.99 -33.78
C GLU A 845 -13.06 39.25 -32.88
N VAL A 846 -13.26 37.95 -32.66
CA VAL A 846 -12.31 37.10 -31.92
C VAL A 846 -10.95 37.05 -32.63
N ARG A 847 -10.93 36.92 -33.97
CA ARG A 847 -9.67 36.98 -34.75
C ARG A 847 -8.98 38.33 -34.67
N ARG A 848 -9.74 39.42 -34.77
CA ARG A 848 -9.21 40.79 -34.66
C ARG A 848 -8.54 41.00 -33.30
N ARG A 849 -9.23 40.64 -32.20
CA ARG A 849 -8.69 40.73 -30.83
C ARG A 849 -7.44 39.86 -30.65
N ALA A 850 -7.44 38.64 -31.19
CA ALA A 850 -6.26 37.78 -31.16
C ALA A 850 -5.06 38.40 -31.90
N GLY A 851 -5.29 39.04 -33.05
CA GLY A 851 -4.27 39.80 -33.79
C GLY A 851 -3.79 41.07 -33.09
N ASP A 852 -4.66 41.70 -32.29
CA ASP A 852 -4.35 42.89 -31.48
C ASP A 852 -3.59 42.54 -30.17
N GLY A 853 -3.30 41.26 -29.92
CA GLY A 853 -2.52 40.79 -28.76
C GLY A 853 -3.35 40.37 -27.54
N ASP A 854 -4.67 40.22 -27.67
CA ASP A 854 -5.53 39.67 -26.61
C ASP A 854 -5.25 38.18 -26.44
N GLN A 855 -4.49 37.83 -25.40
CA GLN A 855 -4.04 36.46 -25.13
C GLN A 855 -5.21 35.49 -24.90
N ALA A 856 -6.33 35.96 -24.33
CA ALA A 856 -7.51 35.11 -24.09
C ALA A 856 -8.25 34.83 -25.40
N ALA A 857 -8.32 35.82 -26.30
CA ALA A 857 -8.82 35.63 -27.65
C ALA A 857 -7.89 34.75 -28.51
N GLN A 858 -6.57 34.86 -28.35
CA GLN A 858 -5.58 33.98 -29.00
C GLN A 858 -5.77 32.53 -28.58
N ALA A 859 -5.80 32.24 -27.27
CA ALA A 859 -6.01 30.89 -26.75
C ALA A 859 -7.35 30.28 -27.23
N HIS A 860 -8.43 31.07 -27.24
CA HIS A 860 -9.73 30.64 -27.75
C HIS A 860 -9.74 30.41 -29.27
N LEU A 861 -9.01 31.24 -30.03
CA LEU A 861 -8.87 31.09 -31.49
C LEU A 861 -8.06 29.84 -31.86
N VAL A 862 -6.93 29.58 -31.20
CA VAL A 862 -6.13 28.35 -31.40
C VAL A 862 -6.97 27.11 -31.13
N ARG A 863 -7.80 27.13 -30.07
CA ARG A 863 -8.75 26.06 -29.79
C ARG A 863 -9.74 25.86 -30.94
N LEU A 864 -10.30 26.94 -31.52
CA LEU A 864 -11.21 26.85 -32.67
C LEU A 864 -10.54 26.35 -33.95
N LEU A 865 -9.30 26.77 -34.23
CA LEU A 865 -8.52 26.31 -35.39
C LEU A 865 -8.21 24.82 -35.27
N THR A 866 -7.89 24.36 -34.06
CA THR A 866 -7.67 22.95 -33.74
C THR A 866 -8.95 22.12 -33.93
N LEU A 867 -10.10 22.59 -33.41
CA LEU A 867 -11.40 21.93 -33.56
C LEU A 867 -11.87 21.84 -35.03
N ARG A 868 -11.42 22.76 -35.89
CA ARG A 868 -11.77 22.78 -37.32
C ARG A 868 -10.73 22.12 -38.22
N GLU A 869 -9.68 21.55 -37.64
CA GLU A 869 -8.53 20.99 -38.37
C GLU A 869 -7.90 21.98 -39.37
N ASP A 870 -7.95 23.28 -39.06
CA ASP A 870 -7.38 24.32 -39.92
C ASP A 870 -5.86 24.40 -39.72
N LEU A 871 -5.14 23.51 -40.40
CA LEU A 871 -3.68 23.40 -40.29
C LEU A 871 -2.94 24.61 -40.87
N ALA A 872 -3.52 25.25 -41.88
CA ALA A 872 -2.96 26.48 -42.43
C ALA A 872 -3.04 27.61 -41.40
N GLY A 873 -4.19 27.77 -40.74
CA GLY A 873 -4.37 28.74 -39.65
C GLY A 873 -3.48 28.43 -38.44
N LEU A 874 -3.37 27.16 -38.03
CA LEU A 874 -2.46 26.76 -36.95
C LEU A 874 -0.99 27.01 -37.29
N ALA A 875 -0.56 26.76 -38.53
CA ALA A 875 0.79 27.02 -39.00
C ALA A 875 1.12 28.52 -39.08
N GLU A 876 0.17 29.34 -39.52
CA GLU A 876 0.30 30.81 -39.55
C GLU A 876 0.50 31.36 -38.13
N HIS A 877 -0.34 30.96 -37.18
CA HIS A 877 -0.22 31.36 -35.78
C HIS A 877 1.07 30.82 -35.13
N ALA A 878 1.43 29.56 -35.40
CA ALA A 878 2.67 28.97 -34.89
C ALA A 878 3.92 29.70 -35.42
N GLY A 879 3.91 30.11 -36.69
CA GLY A 879 4.97 30.90 -37.32
C GLY A 879 5.06 32.34 -36.83
N ALA A 880 3.95 32.89 -36.31
CA ALA A 880 3.91 34.19 -35.65
C ALA A 880 4.40 34.15 -34.18
N GLY A 881 4.81 32.98 -33.67
CA GLY A 881 5.32 32.81 -32.31
C GLY A 881 4.28 32.43 -31.27
N ASP A 882 3.07 32.04 -31.68
CA ASP A 882 2.03 31.55 -30.76
C ASP A 882 2.39 30.14 -30.24
N THR A 883 2.85 30.06 -29.00
CA THR A 883 3.27 28.81 -28.33
C THR A 883 2.13 27.79 -28.24
N ALA A 884 0.88 28.23 -28.10
CA ALA A 884 -0.26 27.32 -28.04
C ALA A 884 -0.56 26.72 -29.42
N ALA A 885 -0.49 27.52 -30.49
CA ALA A 885 -0.61 27.04 -31.88
C ALA A 885 0.55 26.11 -32.27
N GLN A 886 1.77 26.43 -31.83
CA GLN A 886 2.95 25.59 -31.98
C GLN A 886 2.74 24.18 -31.39
N PHE A 887 2.23 24.12 -30.17
CA PHE A 887 1.93 22.86 -29.49
C PHE A 887 0.82 22.06 -30.18
N GLN A 888 -0.29 22.70 -30.57
CA GLN A 888 -1.39 21.99 -31.26
C GLN A 888 -0.98 21.47 -32.64
N LEU A 889 -0.15 22.23 -33.38
CA LEU A 889 0.35 21.78 -34.68
C LEU A 889 1.27 20.55 -34.56
N LEU A 890 2.13 20.51 -33.53
CA LEU A 890 2.96 19.34 -33.23
C LEU A 890 2.09 18.10 -32.93
N ARG A 891 1.02 18.25 -32.13
CA ARG A 891 0.05 17.16 -31.86
C ARG A 891 -0.59 16.63 -33.15
N VAL A 892 -0.92 17.51 -34.09
CA VAL A 892 -1.48 17.07 -35.37
C VAL A 892 -0.45 16.30 -36.21
N PHE A 893 0.80 16.77 -36.28
CA PHE A 893 1.85 16.03 -36.99
C PHE A 893 2.12 14.66 -36.38
N VAL A 894 2.07 14.53 -35.05
CA VAL A 894 2.19 13.23 -34.36
C VAL A 894 1.03 12.30 -34.72
N ARG A 895 -0.21 12.79 -34.72
CA ARG A 895 -1.41 12.01 -35.08
C ARG A 895 -1.38 11.56 -36.54
N GLN A 896 -0.88 12.41 -37.44
CA GLN A 896 -0.78 12.12 -38.88
C GLN A 896 0.45 11.28 -39.25
N GLU A 897 1.27 10.90 -38.26
CA GLU A 897 2.57 10.25 -38.48
C GLU A 897 3.50 11.04 -39.43
N ASN A 898 3.38 12.36 -39.43
CA ASN A 898 4.15 13.25 -40.29
C ASN A 898 5.53 13.53 -39.66
N ASP A 899 6.42 12.54 -39.72
CA ASP A 899 7.77 12.65 -39.17
C ASP A 899 8.60 13.74 -39.87
N GLU A 900 8.32 14.06 -41.14
CA GLU A 900 8.95 15.19 -41.85
C GLU A 900 8.54 16.53 -41.23
N GLY A 901 7.25 16.70 -40.88
CA GLY A 901 6.74 17.88 -40.19
C GLY A 901 7.29 18.03 -38.77
N ILE A 902 7.46 16.93 -38.05
CA ILE A 902 8.09 16.91 -36.72
C ILE A 902 9.59 17.23 -36.85
N ALA A 903 10.28 16.64 -37.83
CA ALA A 903 11.71 16.88 -38.08
C ALA A 903 11.98 18.33 -38.48
N ALA A 904 11.16 18.92 -39.35
CA ALA A 904 11.30 20.33 -39.73
C ALA A 904 11.16 21.27 -38.51
N ARG A 905 10.29 20.93 -37.55
CA ARG A 905 10.16 21.68 -36.29
C ARG A 905 11.34 21.46 -35.36
N ALA A 906 11.75 20.21 -35.18
CA ALA A 906 12.93 19.88 -34.38
C ALA A 906 14.20 20.58 -34.94
N ASP A 907 14.34 20.67 -36.26
CA ASP A 907 15.44 21.39 -36.93
C ASP A 907 15.34 22.93 -36.76
N SER A 908 14.15 23.45 -36.45
CA SER A 908 13.94 24.87 -36.12
C SER A 908 14.21 25.23 -34.65
N GLY A 909 14.63 24.26 -33.82
CA GLY A 909 14.92 24.44 -32.40
C GLY A 909 13.75 24.16 -31.46
N ASP A 910 12.72 23.43 -31.92
CA ASP A 910 11.62 22.97 -31.07
C ASP A 910 12.06 21.71 -30.30
N ASP A 911 12.48 21.91 -29.05
CA ASP A 911 12.96 20.83 -28.15
C ASP A 911 11.91 19.75 -27.91
N VAL A 912 10.62 20.12 -27.92
CA VAL A 912 9.50 19.18 -27.72
C VAL A 912 9.34 18.31 -28.97
N ALA A 913 9.41 18.90 -30.17
CA ALA A 913 9.41 18.13 -31.41
C ALA A 913 10.64 17.22 -31.52
N ALA A 914 11.81 17.67 -31.06
CA ALA A 914 13.04 16.87 -31.04
C ALA A 914 12.92 15.64 -30.13
N ALA A 915 12.35 15.80 -28.92
CA ALA A 915 12.05 14.69 -28.02
C ALA A 915 11.12 13.66 -28.64
N VAL A 916 9.99 14.13 -29.20
CA VAL A 916 8.97 13.25 -29.80
C VAL A 916 9.53 12.49 -31.00
N LEU A 917 10.33 13.14 -31.83
CA LEU A 917 10.99 12.49 -32.97
C LEU A 917 11.98 11.41 -32.52
N ALA A 918 12.81 11.72 -31.52
CA ALA A 918 13.78 10.77 -30.99
C ALA A 918 13.12 9.53 -30.38
N GLU A 919 12.06 9.69 -29.58
CA GLU A 919 11.29 8.58 -29.03
C GLU A 919 10.67 7.70 -30.12
N ARG A 920 10.09 8.31 -31.16
CA ARG A 920 9.50 7.58 -32.30
C ARG A 920 10.54 6.80 -33.10
N TRP A 921 11.71 7.38 -33.34
CA TRP A 921 12.81 6.70 -34.01
C TRP A 921 13.35 5.53 -33.17
N LEU A 922 13.55 5.72 -31.86
CA LEU A 922 13.96 4.64 -30.95
C LEU A 922 12.93 3.50 -30.90
N ALA A 923 11.64 3.81 -30.83
CA ALA A 923 10.56 2.82 -30.86
C ALA A 923 10.54 1.99 -32.16
N ARG A 924 11.03 2.56 -33.27
CA ARG A 924 11.16 1.88 -34.57
C ARG A 924 12.52 1.21 -34.78
N GLY A 925 13.41 1.25 -33.79
CA GLY A 925 14.76 0.69 -33.88
C GLY A 925 15.74 1.53 -34.71
N LEU A 926 15.38 2.78 -35.03
CA LEU A 926 16.20 3.75 -35.77
C LEU A 926 17.21 4.44 -34.84
N VAL A 927 18.04 3.64 -34.18
CA VAL A 927 19.01 4.11 -33.17
C VAL A 927 20.12 4.92 -33.81
N ASP A 928 20.50 4.60 -35.05
CA ASP A 928 21.56 5.28 -35.79
C ASP A 928 21.14 6.72 -36.16
N GLU A 929 19.86 6.94 -36.49
CA GLU A 929 19.29 8.25 -36.79
C GLU A 929 19.27 9.16 -35.57
N VAL A 930 18.94 8.59 -34.41
CA VAL A 930 18.96 9.31 -33.12
C VAL A 930 20.39 9.60 -32.69
N SER A 931 21.31 8.64 -32.86
CA SER A 931 22.75 8.86 -32.63
C SER A 931 23.30 9.96 -33.53
N ALA A 932 23.02 9.93 -34.83
CA ALA A 932 23.47 10.95 -35.76
C ALA A 932 22.89 12.35 -35.44
N ARG A 933 21.73 12.42 -34.79
CA ARG A 933 21.12 13.68 -34.33
C ARG A 933 21.75 14.16 -33.02
N ALA A 934 21.96 13.26 -32.06
CA ALA A 934 22.71 13.52 -30.84
C ALA A 934 24.13 14.04 -31.13
N ASP A 935 24.82 13.41 -32.09
CA ASP A 935 26.18 13.77 -32.49
C ASP A 935 26.26 15.12 -33.22
N ARG A 936 25.12 15.62 -33.74
CA ARG A 936 24.97 16.98 -34.29
C ARG A 936 24.70 18.04 -33.23
N GLY A 937 24.61 17.67 -31.95
CA GLY A 937 24.42 18.58 -30.83
C GLY A 937 22.97 18.71 -30.35
N ASP A 938 22.06 17.84 -30.80
CA ASP A 938 20.70 17.75 -30.24
C ASP A 938 20.76 17.10 -28.86
N LEU A 939 20.78 17.94 -27.82
CA LEU A 939 20.90 17.51 -26.42
C LEU A 939 19.73 16.61 -25.99
N THR A 940 18.55 16.85 -26.56
CA THR A 940 17.33 16.09 -26.27
C THR A 940 17.41 14.69 -26.90
N ALA A 941 17.88 14.58 -28.14
CA ALA A 941 18.15 13.28 -28.77
C ALA A 941 19.25 12.49 -28.03
N ALA A 942 20.30 13.17 -27.56
CA ALA A 942 21.39 12.56 -26.80
C ALA A 942 20.88 11.94 -25.47
N ASP A 943 20.06 12.69 -24.73
CA ASP A 943 19.44 12.22 -23.48
C ASP A 943 18.54 10.99 -23.70
N ARG A 944 17.69 11.02 -24.74
CA ARG A 944 16.81 9.88 -25.07
C ARG A 944 17.59 8.64 -25.50
N LEU A 945 18.64 8.81 -26.30
CA LEU A 945 19.52 7.72 -26.72
C LEU A 945 20.21 7.06 -25.52
N VAL A 946 20.77 7.85 -24.61
CA VAL A 946 21.48 7.35 -23.43
C VAL A 946 20.57 6.51 -22.53
N ARG A 947 19.33 6.95 -22.29
CA ARG A 947 18.34 6.14 -21.53
C ARG A 947 18.02 4.83 -22.25
N HIS A 948 17.79 4.89 -23.56
CA HIS A 948 17.50 3.69 -24.34
C HIS A 948 18.64 2.67 -24.29
N LEU A 949 19.90 3.12 -24.43
CA LEU A 949 21.08 2.25 -24.33
C LEU A 949 21.20 1.61 -22.94
N ALA A 950 20.88 2.35 -21.88
CA ALA A 950 20.88 1.86 -20.51
C ALA A 950 19.81 0.79 -20.24
N GLU A 951 18.57 1.04 -20.69
CA GLU A 951 17.44 0.10 -20.55
C GLU A 951 17.69 -1.22 -21.28
N HIS A 952 18.36 -1.17 -22.44
CA HIS A 952 18.65 -2.35 -23.27
C HIS A 952 20.00 -3.00 -22.95
N GLY A 953 20.67 -2.58 -21.88
CA GLY A 953 21.93 -3.18 -21.42
C GLY A 953 23.11 -3.01 -22.37
N ARG A 954 23.09 -2.01 -23.26
CA ARG A 954 24.16 -1.68 -24.23
C ARG A 954 25.28 -0.88 -23.56
N HIS A 955 25.85 -1.46 -22.51
CA HIS A 955 26.90 -0.82 -21.70
C HIS A 955 28.18 -0.52 -22.48
N ASP A 956 28.46 -1.29 -23.53
CA ASP A 956 29.59 -1.12 -24.44
C ASP A 956 29.48 0.19 -25.24
N VAL A 957 28.31 0.44 -25.83
CA VAL A 957 28.02 1.66 -26.59
C VAL A 957 27.95 2.86 -25.65
N LEU A 958 27.34 2.68 -24.48
CA LEU A 958 27.27 3.72 -23.45
C LEU A 958 28.68 4.14 -22.96
N ALA A 959 29.58 3.17 -22.76
CA ALA A 959 30.98 3.42 -22.42
C ALA A 959 31.73 4.15 -23.54
N GLN A 960 31.55 3.74 -24.80
CA GLN A 960 32.16 4.44 -25.94
C GLN A 960 31.71 5.90 -26.03
N ARG A 961 30.42 6.18 -25.83
CA ARG A 961 29.89 7.55 -25.82
C ARG A 961 30.44 8.36 -24.64
N ALA A 962 30.47 7.77 -23.45
CA ALA A 962 31.07 8.41 -22.27
C ALA A 962 32.55 8.74 -22.49
N ASP A 963 33.31 7.82 -23.10
CA ASP A 963 34.73 8.01 -23.42
C ASP A 963 34.95 9.05 -24.53
N ALA A 964 33.95 9.24 -25.40
CA ALA A 964 33.91 10.30 -26.40
C ALA A 964 33.52 11.69 -25.82
N GLY A 965 33.24 11.78 -24.52
CA GLY A 965 32.92 13.03 -23.83
C GLY A 965 31.43 13.31 -23.66
N ASP A 966 30.55 12.35 -23.94
CA ASP A 966 29.11 12.47 -23.68
C ASP A 966 28.84 12.41 -22.16
N PHE A 967 28.62 13.57 -21.55
CA PHE A 967 28.43 13.72 -20.10
C PHE A 967 27.22 12.95 -19.57
N GLN A 968 26.14 12.86 -20.37
CA GLN A 968 24.94 12.12 -19.97
C GLN A 968 25.22 10.62 -19.98
N ALA A 969 25.92 10.13 -21.00
CA ALA A 969 26.36 8.73 -21.06
C ALA A 969 27.26 8.35 -19.88
N ALA A 970 28.22 9.22 -19.52
CA ALA A 970 29.10 9.01 -18.37
C ALA A 970 28.33 8.92 -17.05
N THR A 971 27.33 9.79 -16.87
CA THR A 971 26.49 9.81 -15.66
C THR A 971 25.68 8.53 -15.52
N VAL A 972 24.96 8.14 -16.57
CA VAL A 972 24.11 6.94 -16.55
C VAL A 972 24.95 5.67 -16.42
N LEU A 973 26.12 5.60 -17.07
CA LEU A 973 27.03 4.46 -16.93
C LEU A 973 27.57 4.31 -15.51
N ALA A 974 28.02 5.40 -14.89
CA ALA A 974 28.53 5.38 -13.50
C ALA A 974 27.44 4.91 -12.51
N ASP A 975 26.20 5.37 -12.70
CA ASP A 975 25.06 4.96 -11.87
C ASP A 975 24.73 3.47 -12.04
N LEU A 976 24.75 2.96 -13.28
CA LEU A 976 24.53 1.54 -13.57
C LEU A 976 25.63 0.66 -12.95
N LEU A 977 26.90 1.02 -13.12
CA LEU A 977 28.03 0.27 -12.56
C LEU A 977 27.96 0.22 -11.03
N ALA A 978 27.59 1.33 -10.39
CA ALA A 978 27.42 1.40 -8.94
C ALA A 978 26.25 0.53 -8.45
N ARG A 979 25.09 0.57 -9.13
CA ARG A 979 23.91 -0.24 -8.77
C ARG A 979 24.13 -1.74 -8.98
N GLN A 980 24.86 -2.13 -10.03
CA GLN A 980 25.16 -3.53 -10.34
C GLN A 980 26.31 -4.12 -9.51
N GLY A 981 26.93 -3.33 -8.63
CA GLY A 981 28.07 -3.78 -7.83
C GLY A 981 29.34 -4.05 -8.64
N ARG A 982 29.42 -3.55 -9.89
CA ARG A 982 30.57 -3.66 -10.80
C ARG A 982 31.67 -2.68 -10.40
N ARG A 983 32.16 -2.85 -9.17
CA ARG A 983 33.10 -1.93 -8.52
C ARG A 983 34.42 -1.80 -9.28
N GLU A 984 34.93 -2.88 -9.87
CA GLU A 984 36.20 -2.87 -10.61
C GLU A 984 36.11 -1.99 -11.86
N ASP A 985 34.99 -2.04 -12.58
CA ASP A 985 34.76 -1.19 -13.75
C ASP A 985 34.57 0.28 -13.34
N LEU A 986 33.88 0.53 -12.24
CA LEU A 986 33.71 1.88 -11.69
C LEU A 986 35.04 2.46 -11.20
N VAL A 987 35.90 1.64 -10.58
CA VAL A 987 37.27 1.97 -10.19
C VAL A 987 38.10 2.32 -11.43
N ALA A 988 38.07 1.47 -12.47
CA ALA A 988 38.82 1.71 -13.69
C ALA A 988 38.44 3.04 -14.36
N ARG A 989 37.14 3.39 -14.40
CA ARG A 989 36.68 4.68 -14.94
C ARG A 989 37.09 5.86 -14.05
N ALA A 990 36.96 5.73 -12.73
CA ALA A 990 37.39 6.76 -11.79
C ALA A 990 38.90 7.04 -11.92
N ASP A 991 39.70 6.00 -12.11
CA ASP A 991 41.16 6.09 -12.27
C ASP A 991 41.55 6.65 -13.65
N ALA A 992 40.71 6.41 -14.67
CA ALA A 992 40.83 7.04 -15.99
C ALA A 992 40.46 8.53 -16.01
N GLY A 993 39.95 9.09 -14.91
CA GLY A 993 39.64 10.52 -14.78
C GLY A 993 38.17 10.89 -14.93
N ASP A 994 37.26 9.91 -15.00
CA ASP A 994 35.81 10.15 -15.03
C ASP A 994 35.32 10.71 -13.68
N LEU A 995 35.00 12.01 -13.66
CA LEU A 995 34.57 12.73 -12.46
C LEU A 995 33.29 12.15 -11.84
N ILE A 996 32.35 11.70 -12.68
CA ILE A 996 31.09 11.14 -12.18
C ILE A 996 31.33 9.75 -11.58
N ALA A 997 32.20 8.95 -12.20
CA ALA A 997 32.62 7.67 -11.64
C ALA A 997 33.32 7.84 -10.27
N ARG A 998 34.20 8.84 -10.11
CA ARG A 998 34.84 9.16 -8.82
C ARG A 998 33.82 9.46 -7.72
N ARG A 999 32.85 10.33 -8.01
CA ARG A 999 31.75 10.66 -7.08
C ARG A 999 30.94 9.45 -6.66
N ARG A 1000 30.52 8.63 -7.63
CA ARG A 1000 29.73 7.42 -7.36
C ARG A 1000 30.51 6.37 -6.60
N LEU A 1001 31.80 6.24 -6.89
CA LEU A 1001 32.70 5.33 -6.18
C LEU A 1001 32.91 5.77 -4.73
N ALA A 1002 33.16 7.06 -4.46
CA ALA A 1002 33.32 7.58 -3.11
C ALA A 1002 32.08 7.29 -2.25
N SER A 1003 30.89 7.61 -2.75
CA SER A 1003 29.62 7.31 -2.09
C SER A 1003 29.40 5.81 -1.87
N LEU A 1004 29.77 4.97 -2.85
CA LEU A 1004 29.67 3.51 -2.72
C LEU A 1004 30.61 2.95 -1.64
N LEU A 1005 31.86 3.42 -1.56
CA LEU A 1005 32.83 3.00 -0.55
C LEU A 1005 32.37 3.40 0.86
N ASN A 1006 31.81 4.60 1.02
CA ASN A 1006 31.24 5.05 2.30
C ASN A 1006 30.05 4.16 2.74
N ARG A 1007 29.07 3.96 1.86
CA ARG A 1007 27.87 3.14 2.13
C ARG A 1007 28.17 1.67 2.41
N THR A 1008 29.17 1.10 1.74
CA THR A 1008 29.57 -0.30 1.92
C THR A 1008 30.51 -0.52 3.11
N GLY A 1009 30.84 0.54 3.87
CA GLY A 1009 31.71 0.46 5.04
C GLY A 1009 33.20 0.23 4.71
N ARG A 1010 33.61 0.41 3.46
CA ARG A 1010 35.00 0.24 3.00
C ARG A 1010 35.80 1.52 3.18
N ILE A 1011 35.94 1.93 4.43
CA ILE A 1011 36.45 3.26 4.79
C ILE A 1011 37.94 3.39 4.54
N ASP A 1012 38.70 2.30 4.69
CA ASP A 1012 40.14 2.30 4.40
C ASP A 1012 40.42 2.59 2.92
N ASP A 1013 39.55 2.12 2.02
CA ASP A 1013 39.63 2.39 0.59
C ASP A 1013 39.23 3.83 0.25
N LEU A 1014 38.22 4.36 0.93
CA LEU A 1014 37.82 5.76 0.79
C LEU A 1014 38.92 6.70 1.31
N ALA A 1015 39.52 6.37 2.46
CA ALA A 1015 40.62 7.11 3.06
C ALA A 1015 41.83 7.12 2.14
N ARG A 1016 42.26 5.95 1.66
CA ARG A 1016 43.38 5.82 0.73
C ARG A 1016 43.18 6.66 -0.53
N ARG A 1017 41.98 6.64 -1.14
CA ARG A 1017 41.68 7.49 -2.31
C ARG A 1017 41.70 8.97 -1.98
N ALA A 1018 41.19 9.36 -0.81
CA ALA A 1018 41.27 10.74 -0.36
C ALA A 1018 42.73 11.20 -0.16
N ASP A 1019 43.58 10.33 0.39
CA ASP A 1019 45.01 10.58 0.59
C ASP A 1019 45.79 10.60 -0.74
N GLU A 1020 45.32 9.88 -1.74
CA GLU A 1020 45.80 9.92 -3.14
C GLU A 1020 45.34 11.18 -3.90
N GLY A 1021 44.52 12.04 -3.27
CA GLY A 1021 44.06 13.31 -3.84
C GLY A 1021 42.76 13.24 -4.65
N ASP A 1022 41.97 12.17 -4.54
CA ASP A 1022 40.63 12.11 -5.13
C ASP A 1022 39.67 13.06 -4.38
N ARG A 1023 39.39 14.22 -4.99
CA ARG A 1023 38.55 15.28 -4.40
C ARG A 1023 37.17 14.78 -3.95
N GLU A 1024 36.54 13.88 -4.70
CA GLU A 1024 35.21 13.37 -4.34
C GLU A 1024 35.29 12.41 -3.14
N ALA A 1025 36.40 11.66 -3.01
CA ALA A 1025 36.67 10.83 -1.84
C ALA A 1025 36.98 11.65 -0.59
N VAL A 1026 37.73 12.76 -0.75
CA VAL A 1026 37.95 13.76 0.30
C VAL A 1026 36.63 14.31 0.80
N GLU A 1027 35.77 14.81 -0.09
CA GLU A 1027 34.48 15.40 0.26
C GLU A 1027 33.55 14.41 0.96
N GLU A 1028 33.50 13.16 0.50
CA GLU A 1028 32.71 12.09 1.12
C GLU A 1028 33.24 11.70 2.51
N MET A 1029 34.58 11.64 2.70
CA MET A 1029 35.19 11.37 3.99
C MET A 1029 34.89 12.50 5.00
N ASN A 1030 34.91 13.75 4.54
CA ASN A 1030 34.59 14.90 5.39
C ASN A 1030 33.12 14.89 5.83
N ARG A 1031 32.20 14.61 4.91
CA ARG A 1031 30.77 14.43 5.23
C ARG A 1031 30.58 13.33 6.27
N ARG A 1032 31.28 12.21 6.14
CA ARG A 1032 31.24 11.11 7.11
C ARG A 1032 31.74 11.53 8.51
N LEU A 1033 32.88 12.22 8.59
CA LEU A 1033 33.44 12.71 9.87
C LEU A 1033 32.48 13.70 10.53
N ALA A 1034 31.86 14.57 9.73
CA ALA A 1034 30.85 15.52 10.18
C ALA A 1034 29.59 14.83 10.74
N ASP A 1035 29.05 13.84 10.04
CA ASP A 1035 27.87 13.08 10.48
C ASP A 1035 28.11 12.30 11.79
N ARG A 1036 29.38 12.03 12.12
CA ARG A 1036 29.78 11.39 13.38
C ARG A 1036 30.19 12.36 14.48
N GLY A 1037 30.20 13.66 14.20
CA GLY A 1037 30.68 14.68 15.13
C GLY A 1037 32.18 14.61 15.43
N GLU A 1038 32.98 13.98 14.55
CA GLU A 1038 34.42 13.82 14.69
C GLU A 1038 35.18 15.08 14.22
N PHE A 1039 34.81 16.25 14.75
CA PHE A 1039 35.29 17.56 14.27
C PHE A 1039 36.80 17.77 14.42
N ALA A 1040 37.44 17.18 15.43
CA ALA A 1040 38.89 17.25 15.60
C ALA A 1040 39.63 16.52 14.46
N ALA A 1041 39.07 15.41 13.96
CA ALA A 1041 39.62 14.68 12.82
C ALA A 1041 39.40 15.45 11.51
N LEU A 1042 38.26 16.15 11.39
CA LEU A 1042 37.99 17.02 10.25
C LEU A 1042 38.95 18.21 10.21
N GLN A 1043 39.18 18.87 11.35
CA GLN A 1043 40.13 19.98 11.48
C GLN A 1043 41.58 19.55 11.17
N ALA A 1044 42.01 18.38 11.67
CA ALA A 1044 43.34 17.85 11.37
C ALA A 1044 43.54 17.59 9.87
N ARG A 1045 42.50 17.22 9.14
CA ARG A 1045 42.55 17.06 7.67
C ARG A 1045 42.66 18.41 6.95
N THR A 1046 41.99 19.45 7.45
CA THR A 1046 42.11 20.82 6.95
C THR A 1046 43.52 21.39 7.16
N GLU A 1047 44.09 21.21 8.35
CA GLU A 1047 45.46 21.64 8.67
C GLU A 1047 46.52 20.92 7.83
N GLN A 1048 46.21 19.71 7.35
CA GLN A 1048 47.05 18.95 6.43
C GLN A 1048 46.87 19.35 4.95
N GLY A 1049 46.02 20.34 4.66
CA GLY A 1049 45.74 20.81 3.30
C GLY A 1049 44.91 19.83 2.47
N ALA A 1050 44.27 18.83 3.11
CA ALA A 1050 43.44 17.86 2.42
C ALA A 1050 42.04 18.39 2.10
N THR A 1051 41.66 19.57 2.61
CA THR A 1051 40.32 20.16 2.48
C THR A 1051 40.37 21.67 2.36
N ASP A 1052 39.34 22.26 1.74
CA ASP A 1052 39.15 23.70 1.68
C ASP A 1052 38.46 24.19 2.98
N ASP A 1053 38.94 25.29 3.56
CA ASP A 1053 38.41 25.86 4.83
C ASP A 1053 36.90 26.13 4.75
N PHE A 1054 36.41 26.51 3.56
CA PHE A 1054 34.99 26.79 3.32
C PHE A 1054 34.06 25.60 3.56
N LEU A 1055 34.48 24.38 3.22
CA LEU A 1055 33.64 23.18 3.39
C LEU A 1055 33.47 22.83 4.88
N LEU A 1056 34.51 23.05 5.70
CA LEU A 1056 34.44 22.88 7.14
C LEU A 1056 33.43 23.88 7.74
N LEU A 1057 33.46 25.14 7.30
CA LEU A 1057 32.54 26.17 7.79
C LEU A 1057 31.08 25.90 7.39
N ASP A 1058 30.82 25.42 6.17
CA ASP A 1058 29.48 25.03 5.71
C ASP A 1058 28.91 23.86 6.53
N VAL A 1059 29.76 22.88 6.85
CA VAL A 1059 29.40 21.75 7.70
C VAL A 1059 29.12 22.19 9.14
N LEU A 1060 29.96 23.08 9.70
CA LEU A 1060 29.77 23.62 11.04
C LEU A 1060 28.48 24.45 11.15
N ALA A 1061 28.12 25.22 10.12
CA ALA A 1061 26.87 25.99 10.09
C ALA A 1061 25.62 25.12 10.27
N VAL A 1062 25.61 23.92 9.68
CA VAL A 1062 24.47 23.00 9.77
C VAL A 1062 24.51 22.14 11.03
N ARG A 1063 25.70 21.68 11.45
CA ARG A 1063 25.85 20.60 12.44
C ARG A 1063 26.37 21.05 13.81
N ASN A 1064 27.10 22.15 13.89
CA ASN A 1064 27.66 22.68 15.14
C ASN A 1064 27.79 24.21 15.10
N PRO A 1065 26.66 24.95 15.07
CA PRO A 1065 26.66 26.40 14.95
C PRO A 1065 27.31 27.09 16.16
N GLY A 1066 27.39 26.42 17.32
CA GLY A 1066 28.13 26.91 18.48
C GLY A 1066 29.63 27.03 18.21
N ARG A 1067 30.24 26.01 17.60
CA ARG A 1067 31.66 26.07 17.20
C ARG A 1067 31.90 27.06 16.06
N LEU A 1068 30.97 27.20 15.12
CA LEU A 1068 31.04 28.24 14.09
C LEU A 1068 31.05 29.64 14.71
N ARG A 1069 30.22 29.86 15.75
CA ARG A 1069 30.20 31.11 16.52
C ARG A 1069 31.49 31.33 17.29
N GLU A 1070 32.04 30.31 17.96
CA GLU A 1070 33.35 30.41 18.61
C GLU A 1070 34.45 30.83 17.62
N LEU A 1071 34.48 30.24 16.42
CA LEU A 1071 35.46 30.61 15.38
C LEU A 1071 35.26 32.05 14.88
N ALA A 1072 34.00 32.47 14.71
CA ALA A 1072 33.68 33.86 14.35
C ALA A 1072 34.10 34.84 15.46
N ASP A 1073 33.85 34.50 16.73
CA ASP A 1073 34.22 35.28 17.91
C ASP A 1073 35.75 35.35 18.09
N ASP A 1074 36.47 34.28 17.74
CA ASP A 1074 37.94 34.21 17.71
C ASP A 1074 38.56 34.98 16.52
N GLY A 1075 37.73 35.54 15.64
CA GLY A 1075 38.13 36.43 14.54
C GLY A 1075 38.30 35.75 13.18
N ASP A 1076 37.77 34.54 12.99
CA ASP A 1076 37.73 33.91 11.67
C ASP A 1076 36.70 34.63 10.77
N PHE A 1077 37.24 35.33 9.78
CA PHE A 1077 36.49 36.17 8.85
C PHE A 1077 35.45 35.39 8.02
N PHE A 1078 35.77 34.16 7.62
CA PHE A 1078 34.88 33.34 6.81
C PHE A 1078 33.82 32.65 7.67
N ALA A 1079 34.17 32.27 8.89
CA ALA A 1079 33.20 31.76 9.88
C ALA A 1079 32.15 32.81 10.23
N ALA A 1080 32.57 34.07 10.41
CA ALA A 1080 31.66 35.19 10.65
C ALA A 1080 30.67 35.41 9.48
N GLY A 1081 31.16 35.35 8.24
CA GLY A 1081 30.29 35.45 7.05
C GLY A 1081 29.27 34.31 6.97
N ARG A 1082 29.67 33.07 7.25
CA ARG A 1082 28.76 31.90 7.27
C ARG A 1082 27.76 31.94 8.43
N LEU A 1083 28.16 32.43 9.59
CA LEU A 1083 27.27 32.64 10.73
C LEU A 1083 26.17 33.66 10.38
N VAL A 1084 26.53 34.77 9.74
CA VAL A 1084 25.59 35.78 9.25
C VAL A 1084 24.59 35.20 8.26
N ASP A 1085 25.04 34.42 7.27
CA ASP A 1085 24.18 33.75 6.29
C ASP A 1085 23.20 32.77 6.98
N LEU A 1086 23.67 32.03 7.99
CA LEU A 1086 22.84 31.10 8.78
C LEU A 1086 21.76 31.84 9.58
N LEU A 1087 22.12 32.92 10.28
CA LEU A 1087 21.18 33.72 11.08
C LEU A 1087 20.11 34.37 10.18
N ALA A 1088 20.51 34.83 8.99
CA ALA A 1088 19.61 35.35 7.96
C ALA A 1088 18.61 34.28 7.47
N HIS A 1089 19.10 33.09 7.10
CA HIS A 1089 18.25 31.99 6.65
C HIS A 1089 17.28 31.47 7.73
N GLN A 1090 17.69 31.47 9.00
CA GLN A 1090 16.86 31.04 10.13
C GLN A 1090 15.88 32.13 10.63
N GLY A 1091 15.94 33.35 10.09
CA GLY A 1091 15.10 34.47 10.54
C GLY A 1091 15.40 34.93 11.97
N ARG A 1092 16.64 34.77 12.46
CA ARG A 1092 17.07 35.17 13.82
C ARG A 1092 17.49 36.64 13.84
N TRP A 1093 16.51 37.54 13.66
CA TRP A 1093 16.71 38.98 13.46
C TRP A 1093 17.49 39.67 14.58
N THR A 1094 17.17 39.38 15.84
CA THR A 1094 17.83 40.00 17.00
C THR A 1094 19.32 39.70 17.04
N GLU A 1095 19.70 38.48 16.68
CA GLU A 1095 21.09 38.06 16.64
C GLU A 1095 21.80 38.62 15.40
N LEU A 1096 21.15 38.63 14.24
CA LEU A 1096 21.71 39.28 13.04
C LEU A 1096 21.94 40.79 13.27
N ILE A 1097 21.04 41.46 13.98
CA ILE A 1097 21.22 42.87 14.38
C ILE A 1097 22.38 43.02 15.37
N ALA A 1098 22.52 42.08 16.32
CA ALA A 1098 23.67 42.07 17.23
C ALA A 1098 24.99 41.90 16.46
N GLU A 1099 25.04 41.04 15.44
CA GLU A 1099 26.20 40.89 14.55
C GLU A 1099 26.51 42.18 13.77
N VAL A 1100 25.47 42.91 13.32
CA VAL A 1100 25.63 44.24 12.70
C VAL A 1100 26.25 45.22 13.69
N HIS A 1101 25.81 45.23 14.96
CA HIS A 1101 26.38 46.08 16.00
C HIS A 1101 27.81 45.69 16.39
N ALA A 1102 28.14 44.40 16.33
CA ALA A 1102 29.48 43.88 16.55
C ALA A 1102 30.45 44.19 15.39
N GLY A 1103 29.91 44.58 14.22
CA GLY A 1103 30.71 44.87 13.02
C GLY A 1103 31.11 43.61 12.25
N SER A 1104 30.39 42.50 12.43
CA SER A 1104 30.64 41.23 11.74
C SER A 1104 30.52 41.40 10.22
N TYR A 1105 31.49 40.85 9.50
CA TYR A 1105 31.61 41.00 8.05
C TYR A 1105 30.35 40.46 7.33
N GLY A 1106 29.76 41.27 6.44
CA GLY A 1106 28.57 40.92 5.64
C GLY A 1106 27.22 41.04 6.37
N ALA A 1107 27.20 41.26 7.69
CA ALA A 1107 25.95 41.33 8.48
C ALA A 1107 25.01 42.46 8.03
N ALA A 1108 25.58 43.64 7.76
CA ALA A 1108 24.82 44.82 7.34
C ALA A 1108 24.21 44.65 5.95
N ASP A 1109 24.96 44.06 5.01
CA ASP A 1109 24.49 43.82 3.64
C ASP A 1109 23.37 42.76 3.61
N ARG A 1110 23.51 41.67 4.38
CA ARG A 1110 22.47 40.64 4.48
C ARG A 1110 21.20 41.15 5.16
N LEU A 1111 21.32 41.99 6.20
CA LEU A 1111 20.15 42.64 6.81
C LEU A 1111 19.46 43.59 5.81
N LEU A 1112 20.23 44.31 4.99
CA LEU A 1112 19.70 45.18 3.94
C LEU A 1112 18.97 44.38 2.85
N ASP A 1113 19.54 43.28 2.35
CA ASP A 1113 18.90 42.42 1.34
C ASP A 1113 17.53 41.91 1.81
N LEU A 1114 17.43 41.52 3.08
CA LEU A 1114 16.20 41.04 3.68
C LEU A 1114 15.16 42.15 3.90
N LEU A 1115 15.58 43.36 4.27
CA LEU A 1115 14.68 44.51 4.44
C LEU A 1115 14.12 45.02 3.11
N VAL A 1116 14.82 44.87 1.99
CA VAL A 1116 14.32 45.25 0.66
C VAL A 1116 13.05 44.49 0.27
N ILE A 1117 12.91 43.25 0.73
CA ILE A 1117 11.77 42.38 0.41
C ILE A 1117 10.55 42.70 1.30
N ARG A 1118 10.76 43.10 2.56
CA ARG A 1118 9.69 43.30 3.56
C ARG A 1118 9.30 44.76 3.81
N ASP A 1119 10.25 45.69 3.77
CA ASP A 1119 10.02 47.12 3.98
C ASP A 1119 10.91 47.97 3.04
N PRO A 1120 10.44 48.21 1.81
CA PRO A 1120 11.17 49.01 0.82
C PRO A 1120 11.48 50.43 1.31
N ALA A 1121 10.63 51.01 2.17
CA ALA A 1121 10.77 52.36 2.70
C ALA A 1121 11.86 52.44 3.77
N GLY A 1122 11.92 51.47 4.69
CA GLY A 1122 13.00 51.31 5.66
C GLY A 1122 14.36 51.07 5.00
N SER A 1123 14.42 50.23 3.95
CA SER A 1123 15.66 49.98 3.20
C SER A 1123 16.23 51.25 2.54
N ALA A 1124 15.34 52.15 2.10
CA ALA A 1124 15.72 53.41 1.47
C ALA A 1124 16.27 54.42 2.48
N ALA A 1125 15.82 54.38 3.75
CA ALA A 1125 16.34 55.22 4.83
C ALA A 1125 17.75 54.77 5.26
N ILE A 1126 17.97 53.47 5.43
CA ILE A 1126 19.28 52.91 5.81
C ILE A 1126 20.33 53.17 4.71
N ARG A 1127 19.97 52.98 3.43
CA ARG A 1127 20.86 53.32 2.29
C ARG A 1127 21.20 54.80 2.19
N ARG A 1128 20.34 55.71 2.67
CA ARG A 1128 20.55 57.16 2.58
C ARG A 1128 21.41 57.72 3.69
N HIS A 1129 21.38 57.13 4.88
CA HIS A 1129 22.00 57.68 6.08
C HIS A 1129 23.18 56.86 6.62
N GLY A 1130 23.32 55.59 6.23
CA GLY A 1130 24.34 54.69 6.78
C GLY A 1130 24.05 54.29 8.23
N LEU A 1131 24.59 53.13 8.66
CA LEU A 1131 24.43 52.62 10.02
C LEU A 1131 25.32 53.40 11.01
N SER A 1132 24.79 54.47 11.63
CA SER A 1132 25.46 55.10 12.78
C SER A 1132 24.92 54.51 14.09
N GLY A 1133 25.56 53.45 14.57
CA GLY A 1133 25.77 53.04 15.98
C GLY A 1133 24.68 53.11 17.06
N GLY A 1134 23.42 53.51 16.80
CA GLY A 1134 22.46 53.71 17.89
C GLY A 1134 20.98 53.85 17.55
N GLU A 1135 20.57 53.79 16.28
CA GLU A 1135 19.17 54.02 15.90
C GLU A 1135 18.68 52.97 14.89
N LEU A 1136 18.34 51.78 15.40
CA LEU A 1136 17.28 50.97 14.78
C LEU A 1136 15.99 51.26 15.57
N PRO A 1137 14.84 51.55 14.92
CA PRO A 1137 13.58 51.77 15.61
C PRO A 1137 13.23 50.55 16.46
N GLN A 1138 12.85 50.75 17.74
CA GLN A 1138 12.54 49.70 18.71
C GLN A 1138 11.25 48.89 18.40
N GLY A 1139 10.86 48.78 17.14
CA GLY A 1139 9.63 48.09 16.70
C GLY A 1139 9.78 47.27 15.44
N LEU A 1140 11.00 46.84 15.09
CA LEU A 1140 11.28 45.84 14.05
C LEU A 1140 11.25 44.43 14.63
#